data_AF-A0A7R8Z6G3-F1
#
_entry.id   AF-A0A7R8Z6G3-F1
#
_cell.length_a   1.000
_cell.length_b   1.000
_cell.length_c   1.000
_cell.angle_alpha   90.00
_cell.angle_beta   90.00
_cell.angle_gamma   90.00
#
_symmetry.space_group_name_H-M   'P 1'
#
loop_
_entity.id
_entity.type
_entity.pdbx_description
1 polymer ?
#
loop_
_entity_poly.entity_id
_entity_poly.type
_entity_poly.pdbx_seq_one_letter_code
_entity_poly.pdbx_strand_id
1 'polypeptide(L)'
;MTVTSIFSSVQPTELQYENRRCIKMSGGEILSAGSAQPPLEPGKVRLYGFEYSPYVQRVHMVLIAKNIPHDVKNIDLKNKPDWFLKLNPAGKVPVLDTGDKVLAESLEIVVFLDKNYPGTSLRNTDPEKSAKDREIVEKFEGLRNEFHEAIKNKDYQSPVTIASLSLFRSELEKRGTTFLAGSAQPPLEPGKVRLYGFEYSPYVQRVHMVLIAKNIPHDVKNIDLKNKPDWFLKLNPAGKVPVLDTGDKVLTESLDIVVFLDKNYPGTSLRNTDPERSAKNREIVEKFEGYAKEFRQSFIDKDYKPSEGTRAFFSLFQSELEKRGTTFLGGDSPGLIDYVIWPWFERLKVARELHGKGDIEIPEDKKTKAAKIGNWKRGMEQQKAVKETMHTLEEHVKPNTSHFSTSLHTANHIGQHDPNKLCYNINSTPNLLGMLANMLVLGSTEPPKEEGKSRLYSMNFCPFAQRARIICNVKKIPHDIVNIDLKNKPDWYFKIHPKGLVPALDLEGQILVESLDIAEFLNEKYPDPPLYPADPEKKAKDKELIEKFGKVVATWAAALYKKDGKTNQERIQSINDVLLEMETELEERGTTFYGGSTEPPKEEGKSRLYSMNFCPFAQRARIICNVKKIPHDIVNIDLKNKPDWYFKIHPKGLVPALDLEGQILVESLDIAEFLNEKYPDPPLYPADPEKKAKDKELIEKFSKLTAAWSVALHSKDDKSSQESAITDALLKMEIELVKRGTTFYGGIEGICATEAIVERGDVTCVQTGLNPILSKQSSVECQADRSRKETSVRPSYSSNAGPVQWGGDSPGMVDYMFWPWVERSRVPSLTTGEDFDFSKDKLPKLVVWKNEMKERKEIKDTITDPQIQATFYKGYLQGKPNYDL
;
A
#
# COMPACT_ATOMS: atom_id res chain seq x y z
N MET A 1 -6.72 12.34 35.01
CA MET A 1 -6.80 11.03 35.69
C MET A 1 -6.85 11.13 37.21
N THR A 2 -6.02 11.91 37.91
CA THR A 2 -6.23 12.16 39.37
C THR A 2 -7.57 12.84 39.66
N VAL A 3 -8.06 13.67 38.73
CA VAL A 3 -9.41 14.24 38.79
C VAL A 3 -10.47 13.14 38.67
N THR A 4 -10.29 12.15 37.80
CA THR A 4 -11.33 11.16 37.51
C THR A 4 -11.43 10.02 38.53
N SER A 5 -10.47 9.87 39.45
CA SER A 5 -10.56 8.92 40.58
C SER A 5 -11.25 9.51 41.79
N ILE A 6 -11.25 10.84 41.95
CA ILE A 6 -11.93 11.52 43.05
C ILE A 6 -13.47 11.45 42.85
N PHE A 7 -13.94 11.49 41.60
CA PHE A 7 -15.35 11.75 41.21
C PHE A 7 -16.15 10.46 40.91
N SER A 8 -15.96 9.40 41.70
CA SER A 8 -16.55 8.07 41.46
C SER A 8 -18.09 8.02 41.50
N SER A 9 -18.77 9.09 41.94
CA SER A 9 -20.21 9.16 42.17
C SER A 9 -21.03 9.95 41.14
N VAL A 10 -20.42 10.64 40.16
CA VAL A 10 -21.16 11.47 39.20
C VAL A 10 -21.47 10.65 37.92
N GLN A 11 -22.75 10.47 37.62
CA GLN A 11 -23.22 9.84 36.38
C GLN A 11 -22.67 10.61 35.16
N PRO A 12 -22.22 9.93 34.08
CA PRO A 12 -21.56 10.57 32.94
C PRO A 12 -22.39 11.61 32.17
N THR A 13 -23.69 11.74 32.47
CA THR A 13 -24.64 12.57 31.73
C THR A 13 -24.66 14.04 32.13
N GLU A 14 -24.12 14.42 33.31
CA GLU A 14 -24.22 15.81 33.80
C GLU A 14 -22.95 16.66 33.63
N LEU A 15 -21.81 16.05 33.27
CA LEU A 15 -20.62 16.78 32.85
C LEU A 15 -20.54 16.69 31.32
N GLN A 16 -20.85 17.76 30.61
CA GLN A 16 -20.47 17.88 29.20
C GLN A 16 -18.94 17.77 29.11
N TYR A 17 -18.47 16.55 28.82
CA TYR A 17 -17.05 16.26 28.65
C TYR A 17 -16.59 16.87 27.32
N GLU A 18 -16.25 18.16 27.35
CA GLU A 18 -15.34 18.72 26.36
C GLU A 18 -14.04 17.93 26.42
N ASN A 19 -13.85 17.06 25.43
CA ASN A 19 -12.63 16.54 24.82
C ASN A 19 -11.34 16.44 25.66
N ARG A 20 -10.58 15.36 25.41
CA ARG A 20 -9.21 15.08 25.90
C ARG A 20 -8.15 16.11 25.44
N ARG A 21 -8.33 17.40 25.71
CA ARG A 21 -7.35 18.49 25.64
C ARG A 21 -7.33 19.17 27.02
N CYS A 22 -6.18 19.70 27.44
CA CYS A 22 -6.14 20.60 28.59
C CYS A 22 -7.20 21.70 28.41
N ILE A 23 -7.95 22.05 29.46
CA ILE A 23 -8.93 23.15 29.39
C ILE A 23 -8.13 24.40 29.04
N LYS A 24 -8.34 24.92 27.82
CA LYS A 24 -7.65 26.12 27.34
C LYS A 24 -8.07 27.25 28.27
N MET A 25 -7.13 27.75 29.05
CA MET A 25 -7.38 28.93 29.88
C MET A 25 -7.43 30.13 28.93
N SER A 26 -8.25 31.13 29.23
CA SER A 26 -8.33 32.34 28.41
C SER A 26 -6.91 32.90 28.22
N GLY A 27 -6.53 33.21 26.98
CA GLY A 27 -5.15 33.56 26.57
C GLY A 27 -4.65 34.89 27.12
N GLY A 28 -4.63 35.02 28.45
CA GLY A 28 -4.19 36.19 29.19
C GLY A 28 -2.67 36.31 29.27
N GLU A 29 -2.22 37.53 29.54
CA GLU A 29 -0.82 37.89 29.75
C GLU A 29 -0.14 36.98 30.80
N ILE A 30 1.08 36.54 30.49
CA ILE A 30 1.91 35.74 31.40
C ILE A 30 2.58 36.71 32.39
N LEU A 31 2.29 36.55 33.69
CA LEU A 31 2.83 37.38 34.74
C LEU A 31 4.22 36.87 35.16
N SER A 32 5.23 37.74 35.05
CA SER A 32 6.63 37.43 35.33
C SER A 32 7.23 38.38 36.37
N ALA A 33 8.51 38.24 36.68
CA ALA A 33 9.24 39.16 37.55
C ALA A 33 9.00 40.63 37.14
N GLY A 34 8.65 41.48 38.11
CA GLY A 34 8.31 42.89 37.89
C GLY A 34 6.84 43.17 37.57
N SER A 35 6.02 42.17 37.22
CA SER A 35 4.58 42.37 37.02
C SER A 35 3.88 42.69 38.34
N ALA A 36 2.95 43.66 38.35
CA ALA A 36 2.11 43.94 39.50
C ALA A 36 1.08 42.81 39.74
N GLN A 37 0.67 42.58 40.99
CA GLN A 37 -0.40 41.63 41.30
C GLN A 37 -1.73 42.18 40.77
N PRO A 38 -2.44 41.46 39.88
CA PRO A 38 -3.73 41.93 39.40
C PRO A 38 -4.75 41.95 40.55
N PRO A 39 -5.65 42.95 40.63
CA PRO A 39 -6.68 43.01 41.67
C PRO A 39 -7.70 41.88 41.50
N LEU A 40 -8.14 41.26 42.61
CA LEU A 40 -9.18 40.24 42.60
C LEU A 40 -10.56 40.88 42.40
N GLU A 41 -11.36 40.34 41.49
CA GLU A 41 -12.72 40.85 41.26
C GLU A 41 -13.65 40.41 42.40
N PRO A 42 -14.48 41.32 42.97
CA PRO A 42 -15.42 40.98 44.03
C PRO A 42 -16.35 39.83 43.61
N GLY A 43 -16.47 38.81 44.46
CA GLY A 43 -17.33 37.65 44.22
C GLY A 43 -16.73 36.57 43.30
N LYS A 44 -15.46 36.70 42.88
CA LYS A 44 -14.71 35.65 42.16
C LYS A 44 -13.56 35.11 42.99
N VAL A 45 -13.19 33.86 42.73
CA VAL A 45 -11.90 33.30 43.18
C VAL A 45 -10.88 33.36 42.04
N ARG A 46 -9.59 33.47 42.36
CA ARG A 46 -8.52 33.50 41.36
C ARG A 46 -7.59 32.31 41.48
N LEU A 47 -7.36 31.66 40.35
CA LEU A 47 -6.41 30.58 40.21
C LEU A 47 -5.14 31.08 39.52
N TYR A 48 -4.05 31.18 40.26
CA TYR A 48 -2.72 31.46 39.70
C TYR A 48 -2.05 30.15 39.29
N GLY A 49 -1.57 30.07 38.05
CA GLY A 49 -1.04 28.82 37.52
C GLY A 49 -0.34 28.95 36.19
N PHE A 50 -0.08 27.82 35.54
CA PHE A 50 0.33 27.76 34.15
C PHE A 50 -0.64 26.83 33.45
N GLU A 51 -1.20 27.25 32.30
CA GLU A 51 -2.32 26.56 31.67
C GLU A 51 -2.09 25.09 31.34
N TYR A 52 -0.85 24.67 31.05
CA TYR A 52 -0.55 23.26 30.77
C TYR A 52 -0.18 22.46 32.02
N SER A 53 -0.14 23.08 33.21
CA SER A 53 0.18 22.37 34.45
C SER A 53 -0.97 21.41 34.84
N PRO A 54 -0.70 20.10 35.01
CA PRO A 54 -1.74 19.14 35.37
C PRO A 54 -2.36 19.42 36.75
N TYR A 55 -1.62 20.07 37.64
CA TYR A 55 -2.09 20.46 38.97
C TYR A 55 -3.04 21.66 38.92
N VAL A 56 -2.78 22.60 38.02
CA VAL A 56 -3.63 23.78 37.81
C VAL A 56 -4.93 23.36 37.12
N GLN A 57 -4.83 22.49 36.11
CA GLN A 57 -5.97 21.87 35.43
C GLN A 57 -6.88 21.12 36.41
N ARG A 58 -6.31 20.40 37.37
CA ARG A 58 -7.06 19.70 38.44
C ARG A 58 -7.99 20.63 39.23
N VAL A 59 -7.47 21.78 39.66
CA VAL A 59 -8.25 22.78 40.42
C VAL A 59 -9.27 23.46 39.51
N HIS A 60 -8.86 23.82 38.30
CA HIS A 60 -9.72 24.50 37.32
C HIS A 60 -10.96 23.67 36.98
N MET A 61 -10.80 22.36 36.79
CA MET A 61 -11.91 21.43 36.57
C MET A 61 -12.92 21.44 37.72
N VAL A 62 -12.47 21.53 38.97
CA VAL A 62 -13.34 21.57 40.15
C VAL A 62 -14.11 22.88 40.23
N LEU A 63 -13.44 24.01 39.94
CA LEU A 63 -14.08 25.32 39.88
C LEU A 63 -15.20 25.34 38.83
N ILE A 64 -14.95 24.79 37.64
CA ILE A 64 -15.94 24.65 36.57
C ILE A 64 -17.07 23.70 36.99
N ALA A 65 -16.75 22.51 37.51
CA ALA A 65 -17.74 21.49 37.87
C ALA A 65 -18.70 21.95 38.98
N LYS A 66 -18.21 22.78 39.91
CA LYS A 66 -19.06 23.37 40.97
C LYS A 66 -19.65 24.73 40.57
N ASN A 67 -19.48 25.13 39.29
CA ASN A 67 -19.95 26.41 38.74
C ASN A 67 -19.54 27.62 39.60
N ILE A 68 -18.31 27.61 40.12
CA ILE A 68 -17.78 28.68 40.96
C ILE A 68 -17.26 29.80 40.05
N PRO A 69 -17.72 31.05 40.19
CA PRO A 69 -17.17 32.18 39.44
C PRO A 69 -15.69 32.36 39.74
N HIS A 70 -14.85 32.28 38.72
CA HIS A 70 -13.41 32.37 38.90
C HIS A 70 -12.71 33.01 37.70
N ASP A 71 -11.49 33.46 37.94
CA ASP A 71 -10.56 33.85 36.88
C ASP A 71 -9.21 33.16 37.06
N VAL A 72 -8.44 33.09 35.98
CA VAL A 72 -7.17 32.38 35.95
C VAL A 72 -6.08 33.32 35.46
N LYS A 73 -4.95 33.35 36.17
CA LYS A 73 -3.76 34.12 35.77
C LYS A 73 -2.56 33.21 35.55
N ASN A 74 -1.95 33.33 34.37
CA ASN A 74 -0.75 32.60 34.01
C ASN A 74 0.49 33.19 34.69
N ILE A 75 1.32 32.35 35.30
CA ILE A 75 2.57 32.68 35.99
C ILE A 75 3.73 32.09 35.20
N ASP A 76 4.75 32.91 34.89
CA ASP A 76 6.02 32.39 34.37
C ASP A 76 6.69 31.52 35.44
N LEU A 77 6.83 30.23 35.15
CA LEU A 77 7.42 29.27 36.10
C LEU A 77 8.94 29.46 36.27
N LYS A 78 9.62 30.15 35.36
CA LYS A 78 11.06 30.44 35.46
C LYS A 78 11.32 31.76 36.20
N ASN A 79 10.60 32.83 35.83
CA ASN A 79 10.80 34.16 36.37
C ASN A 79 9.55 34.62 37.14
N LYS A 80 9.36 34.12 38.35
CA LYS A 80 8.13 34.35 39.13
C LYS A 80 8.09 35.77 39.73
N PRO A 81 6.93 36.44 39.76
CA PRO A 81 6.77 37.71 40.50
C PRO A 81 6.99 37.53 42.02
N ASP A 82 7.59 38.52 42.67
CA ASP A 82 7.84 38.49 44.12
C ASP A 82 6.55 38.37 44.94
N TRP A 83 5.47 39.02 44.51
CA TRP A 83 4.17 38.91 45.18
C TRP A 83 3.61 37.48 45.09
N PHE A 84 3.84 36.77 44.00
CA PHE A 84 3.40 35.38 43.87
C PHE A 84 4.19 34.46 44.83
N LEU A 85 5.49 34.71 44.98
CA LEU A 85 6.33 33.99 45.94
C LEU A 85 5.93 34.31 47.40
N LYS A 86 5.36 35.48 47.68
CA LYS A 86 4.77 35.77 49.00
C LYS A 86 3.48 34.98 49.25
N LEU A 87 2.67 34.75 48.21
CA LEU A 87 1.45 33.93 48.29
C LEU A 87 1.77 32.45 48.46
N ASN A 88 2.83 31.96 47.82
CA ASN A 88 3.36 30.61 48.02
C ASN A 88 4.89 30.60 48.02
N PRO A 89 5.54 30.61 49.21
CA PRO A 89 7.00 30.60 49.33
C PRO A 89 7.69 29.39 48.68
N ALA A 90 6.96 28.27 48.49
CA ALA A 90 7.49 27.13 47.75
C ALA A 90 7.60 27.37 46.24
N GLY A 91 7.01 28.46 45.73
CA GLY A 91 7.04 28.84 44.32
C GLY A 91 6.36 27.83 43.40
N LYS A 92 5.41 27.05 43.92
CA LYS A 92 4.68 26.03 43.16
C LYS A 92 3.30 26.55 42.72
N VAL A 93 2.81 25.98 41.62
CA VAL A 93 1.44 26.18 41.13
C VAL A 93 0.64 24.88 41.29
N PRO A 94 -0.69 24.93 41.47
CA PRO A 94 -1.56 26.11 41.56
C PRO A 94 -1.51 26.82 42.91
N VAL A 95 -1.93 28.09 42.90
CA VAL A 95 -2.33 28.85 44.10
C VAL A 95 -3.75 29.38 43.85
N LEU A 96 -4.66 29.13 44.79
CA LEU A 96 -6.02 29.67 44.77
C LEU A 96 -6.13 30.80 45.78
N ASP A 97 -6.62 31.95 45.33
CA ASP A 97 -6.88 33.14 46.13
C ASP A 97 -8.39 33.41 46.12
N THR A 98 -9.02 33.33 47.30
CA THR A 98 -10.46 33.55 47.46
C THR A 98 -10.79 34.98 47.93
N GLY A 99 -9.79 35.84 48.06
CA GLY A 99 -9.90 37.17 48.68
C GLY A 99 -9.69 37.14 50.19
N ASP A 100 -10.30 36.17 50.87
CA ASP A 100 -10.15 35.99 52.33
C ASP A 100 -9.05 34.98 52.69
N LYS A 101 -8.75 34.05 51.79
CA LYS A 101 -7.79 32.96 52.03
C LYS A 101 -6.98 32.65 50.77
N VAL A 102 -5.70 32.40 50.98
CA VAL A 102 -4.78 31.90 49.96
C VAL A 102 -4.43 30.46 50.28
N LEU A 103 -4.58 29.59 49.28
CA LEU A 103 -4.35 28.15 49.40
C LEU A 103 -3.35 27.71 48.32
N ALA A 104 -2.39 26.91 48.74
CA ALA A 104 -1.46 26.21 47.87
C ALA A 104 -1.75 24.70 47.91
N GLU A 105 -1.14 23.94 47.01
CA GLU A 105 -1.33 22.48 46.84
C GLU A 105 -2.69 22.07 46.25
N SER A 106 -2.63 21.53 45.02
CA SER A 106 -3.83 21.26 44.23
C SER A 106 -4.86 20.33 44.89
N LEU A 107 -4.46 19.35 45.72
CA LEU A 107 -5.41 18.46 46.39
C LEU A 107 -6.11 19.14 47.57
N GLU A 108 -5.37 19.93 48.35
CA GLU A 108 -5.94 20.70 49.45
C GLU A 108 -6.91 21.75 48.94
N ILE A 109 -6.57 22.40 47.82
CA ILE A 109 -7.45 23.32 47.13
C ILE A 109 -8.73 22.60 46.69
N VAL A 110 -8.64 21.42 46.06
CA VAL A 110 -9.84 20.66 45.66
C VAL A 110 -10.70 20.27 46.86
N VAL A 111 -10.10 19.80 47.96
CA VAL A 111 -10.82 19.46 49.19
C VAL A 111 -11.51 20.70 49.79
N PHE A 112 -10.82 21.84 49.79
CA PHE A 112 -11.38 23.10 50.26
C PHE A 112 -12.57 23.54 49.40
N LEU A 113 -12.43 23.51 48.08
CA LEU A 113 -13.50 23.89 47.14
C LEU A 113 -14.70 22.96 47.27
N ASP A 114 -14.49 21.65 47.39
CA ASP A 114 -15.60 20.70 47.53
C ASP A 114 -16.36 20.87 48.84
N LYS A 115 -15.65 21.20 49.94
CA LYS A 115 -16.24 21.38 51.26
C LYS A 115 -16.99 22.71 51.42
N ASN A 116 -16.45 23.79 50.87
CA ASN A 116 -16.90 25.16 51.21
C ASN A 116 -17.80 25.80 50.15
N TYR A 117 -17.93 25.21 48.96
CA TYR A 117 -18.78 25.73 47.89
C TYR A 117 -19.92 24.74 47.58
N PRO A 118 -21.14 25.24 47.29
CA PRO A 118 -22.30 24.39 47.00
C PRO A 118 -22.13 23.59 45.70
N GLY A 119 -22.92 22.54 45.55
CA GLY A 119 -22.90 21.62 44.40
C GLY A 119 -22.59 20.18 44.80
N THR A 120 -22.77 19.24 43.86
CA THR A 120 -22.53 17.81 44.08
C THR A 120 -21.15 17.58 44.68
N SER A 121 -21.06 16.83 45.79
CA SER A 121 -19.77 16.49 46.37
C SER A 121 -19.02 15.64 45.37
N LEU A 122 -17.80 16.08 45.10
CA LEU A 122 -16.91 15.42 44.15
C LEU A 122 -16.18 14.26 44.81
N ARG A 123 -16.39 14.01 46.11
CA ARG A 123 -15.84 12.89 46.87
C ARG A 123 -16.91 11.85 47.11
N ASN A 124 -16.50 10.59 47.21
CA ASN A 124 -17.39 9.54 47.67
C ASN A 124 -17.79 9.79 49.13
N THR A 125 -19.09 9.81 49.40
CA THR A 125 -19.69 10.04 50.73
C THR A 125 -19.74 8.77 51.57
N ASP A 126 -19.59 7.60 50.93
CA ASP A 126 -19.43 6.31 51.58
C ASP A 126 -18.00 6.21 52.19
N PRO A 127 -17.85 6.03 53.51
CA PRO A 127 -16.54 6.07 54.17
C PRO A 127 -15.53 5.05 53.65
N GLU A 128 -15.98 3.84 53.28
CA GLU A 128 -15.12 2.77 52.79
C GLU A 128 -14.66 3.05 51.35
N LYS A 129 -15.59 3.51 50.49
CA LYS A 129 -15.24 3.91 49.12
C LYS A 129 -14.37 5.17 49.11
N SER A 130 -14.61 6.10 50.02
CA SER A 130 -13.80 7.30 50.22
C SER A 130 -12.39 7.00 50.72
N ALA A 131 -12.22 5.94 51.52
CA ALA A 131 -10.89 5.44 51.92
C ALA A 131 -10.16 4.81 50.73
N LYS A 132 -10.87 4.04 49.90
CA LYS A 132 -10.33 3.42 48.69
C LYS A 132 -9.94 4.45 47.62
N ASP A 133 -10.75 5.48 47.43
CA ASP A 133 -10.45 6.59 46.52
C ASP A 133 -9.19 7.36 46.97
N ARG A 134 -8.99 7.52 48.29
CA ARG A 134 -7.75 8.08 48.86
C ARG A 134 -6.53 7.20 48.61
N GLU A 135 -6.65 5.90 48.86
CA GLU A 135 -5.58 4.93 48.60
C GLU A 135 -5.15 4.94 47.11
N ILE A 136 -6.12 5.04 46.21
CA ILE A 136 -5.86 5.15 44.77
C ILE A 136 -5.14 6.46 44.45
N VAL A 137 -5.61 7.60 44.98
CA VAL A 137 -4.96 8.91 44.75
C VAL A 137 -3.52 8.91 45.26
N GLU A 138 -3.24 8.33 46.43
CA GLU A 138 -1.89 8.23 46.99
C GLU A 138 -0.98 7.35 46.13
N LYS A 139 -1.45 6.18 45.66
CA LYS A 139 -0.71 5.33 44.73
C LYS A 139 -0.38 6.05 43.43
N PHE A 140 -1.33 6.78 42.85
CA PHE A 140 -1.11 7.56 41.63
C PHE A 140 -0.10 8.70 41.81
N GLU A 141 -0.10 9.37 42.96
CA GLU A 141 0.88 10.42 43.27
C GLU A 141 2.29 9.84 43.45
N GLY A 142 2.43 8.68 44.11
CA GLY A 142 3.69 7.94 44.22
C GLY A 142 4.30 7.58 42.86
N LEU A 143 3.52 6.89 42.02
CA LEU A 143 3.96 6.46 40.68
C LEU A 143 4.35 7.65 39.78
N ARG A 144 3.63 8.78 39.90
CA ARG A 144 3.95 9.99 39.14
C ARG A 144 5.26 10.64 39.60
N ASN A 145 5.55 10.64 40.90
CA ASN A 145 6.79 11.19 41.42
C ASN A 145 8.00 10.34 40.98
N GLU A 146 7.85 9.03 41.01
CA GLU A 146 8.83 8.07 40.48
C GLU A 146 9.06 8.27 38.97
N PHE A 147 7.99 8.50 38.20
CA PHE A 147 8.06 8.81 36.78
C PHE A 147 8.79 10.13 36.48
N HIS A 148 8.55 11.18 37.28
CA HIS A 148 9.27 12.45 37.14
C HIS A 148 10.75 12.33 37.46
N GLU A 149 11.11 11.58 38.51
CA GLU A 149 12.51 11.30 38.84
C GLU A 149 13.20 10.46 37.76
N ALA A 150 12.51 9.47 37.20
CA ALA A 150 13.02 8.69 36.05
C ALA A 150 13.30 9.57 34.82
N ILE A 151 12.40 10.51 34.48
CA ILE A 151 12.61 11.47 33.39
C ILE A 151 13.80 12.39 33.68
N LYS A 152 13.89 12.92 34.91
CA LYS A 152 14.97 13.82 35.33
C LYS A 152 16.34 13.13 35.26
N ASN A 153 16.38 11.85 35.62
CA ASN A 153 17.59 11.03 35.63
C ASN A 153 17.84 10.29 34.29
N LYS A 154 16.97 10.47 33.28
CA LYS A 154 16.99 9.78 31.98
C LYS A 154 16.99 8.25 32.08
N ASP A 155 16.45 7.71 33.17
CA ASP A 155 16.38 6.27 33.43
C ASP A 155 15.02 5.72 32.99
N TYR A 156 14.90 5.48 31.68
CA TYR A 156 13.67 4.98 31.05
C TYR A 156 13.49 3.45 31.16
N GLN A 157 14.43 2.75 31.80
CA GLN A 157 14.48 1.28 31.89
C GLN A 157 14.12 0.76 33.28
N SER A 158 13.81 1.65 34.24
CA SER A 158 13.48 1.26 35.62
C SER A 158 12.25 0.32 35.65
N PRO A 159 12.31 -0.81 36.40
CA PRO A 159 11.18 -1.75 36.57
C PRO A 159 9.89 -1.07 37.04
N VAL A 160 10.03 0.05 37.75
CA VAL A 160 8.94 0.87 38.30
C VAL A 160 8.12 1.55 37.20
N THR A 161 8.74 1.96 36.09
CA THR A 161 8.08 2.63 34.95
C THR A 161 7.13 1.67 34.22
N ILE A 162 7.51 0.39 34.12
CA ILE A 162 6.73 -0.66 33.45
C ILE A 162 5.50 -1.04 34.29
N ALA A 163 5.67 -1.20 35.61
CA ALA A 163 4.58 -1.48 36.54
C ALA A 163 3.55 -0.32 36.60
N SER A 164 4.04 0.93 36.56
CA SER A 164 3.22 2.14 36.52
C SER A 164 2.33 2.21 35.26
N LEU A 165 2.90 1.89 34.09
CA LEU A 165 2.17 1.87 32.82
C LEU A 165 1.15 0.72 32.76
N SER A 166 1.49 -0.42 33.35
CA SER A 166 0.60 -1.58 33.49
C SER A 166 -0.64 -1.25 34.35
N LEU A 167 -0.46 -0.62 35.51
CA LEU A 167 -1.56 -0.24 36.40
C LEU A 167 -2.46 0.82 35.75
N PHE A 168 -1.85 1.79 35.05
CA PHE A 168 -2.54 2.83 34.29
C PHE A 168 -3.40 2.25 33.15
N ARG A 169 -2.87 1.22 32.46
CA ARG A 169 -3.56 0.49 31.39
C ARG A 169 -4.79 -0.27 31.91
N SER A 170 -4.66 -0.96 33.05
CA SER A 170 -5.76 -1.69 33.67
C SER A 170 -6.93 -0.78 34.08
N GLU A 171 -6.66 0.45 34.50
CA GLU A 171 -7.70 1.38 34.95
C GLU A 171 -8.43 2.08 33.78
N LEU A 172 -7.79 2.20 32.60
CA LEU A 172 -8.44 2.64 31.36
C LEU A 172 -9.41 1.56 30.83
N GLU A 173 -9.05 0.30 30.96
CA GLU A 173 -9.86 -0.85 30.53
C GLU A 173 -11.16 -1.00 31.34
N LYS A 174 -11.13 -0.68 32.64
CA LYS A 174 -12.32 -0.70 33.50
C LYS A 174 -13.36 0.38 33.17
N ARG A 175 -12.98 1.43 32.45
CA ARG A 175 -13.86 2.58 32.13
C ARG A 175 -14.54 2.48 30.76
N GLY A 176 -14.40 1.35 30.04
CA GLY A 176 -15.34 0.90 29.02
C GLY A 176 -15.53 1.74 27.74
N THR A 177 -14.67 2.69 27.41
CA THR A 177 -14.97 3.61 26.27
C THR A 177 -14.30 3.24 24.95
N THR A 178 -13.21 2.46 24.95
CA THR A 178 -12.59 1.95 23.71
C THR A 178 -11.64 0.81 24.04
N PHE A 179 -11.74 -0.33 23.36
CA PHE A 179 -10.81 -1.45 23.53
C PHE A 179 -9.55 -1.22 22.69
N LEU A 180 -8.38 -1.36 23.32
CA LEU A 180 -7.08 -1.19 22.68
C LEU A 180 -6.20 -2.43 22.83
N ALA A 181 -5.00 -2.40 22.27
CA ALA A 181 -4.00 -3.46 22.42
C ALA A 181 -3.88 -3.87 23.89
N GLY A 182 -3.86 -5.18 24.18
CA GLY A 182 -3.78 -5.72 25.54
C GLY A 182 -5.09 -5.77 26.33
N SER A 183 -6.17 -5.12 25.87
CA SER A 183 -7.48 -5.23 26.54
C SER A 183 -8.05 -6.63 26.43
N ALA A 184 -8.70 -7.12 27.47
CA ALA A 184 -9.43 -8.40 27.45
C ALA A 184 -10.70 -8.32 26.60
N GLN A 185 -11.09 -9.42 25.96
CA GLN A 185 -12.35 -9.49 25.21
C GLN A 185 -13.53 -9.46 26.19
N PRO A 186 -14.51 -8.55 26.02
CA PRO A 186 -15.69 -8.56 26.87
C PRO A 186 -16.57 -9.78 26.56
N PRO A 187 -17.19 -10.42 27.57
CA PRO A 187 -18.12 -11.54 27.34
C PRO A 187 -19.36 -11.06 26.58
N LEU A 188 -19.90 -11.89 25.68
CA LEU A 188 -21.15 -11.61 24.96
C LEU A 188 -22.35 -11.91 25.87
N GLU A 189 -23.32 -11.00 25.93
CA GLU A 189 -24.54 -11.22 26.70
C GLU A 189 -25.46 -12.21 25.97
N PRO A 190 -25.99 -13.26 26.66
CA PRO A 190 -26.89 -14.22 26.04
C PRO A 190 -28.11 -13.54 25.41
N GLY A 191 -28.43 -13.93 24.17
CA GLY A 191 -29.59 -13.40 23.43
C GLY A 191 -29.36 -12.02 22.78
N LYS A 192 -28.15 -11.45 22.86
CA LYS A 192 -27.76 -10.25 22.11
C LYS A 192 -26.71 -10.58 21.06
N VAL A 193 -26.72 -9.82 19.97
CA VAL A 193 -25.58 -9.72 19.05
C VAL A 193 -24.68 -8.56 19.45
N ARG A 194 -23.38 -8.65 19.17
CA ARG A 194 -22.43 -7.58 19.43
C ARG A 194 -21.85 -7.01 18.17
N LEU A 195 -21.93 -5.69 18.05
CA LEU A 195 -21.28 -4.93 16.99
C LEU A 195 -19.97 -4.33 17.52
N TYR A 196 -18.85 -4.88 17.11
CA TYR A 196 -17.55 -4.26 17.32
C TYR A 196 -17.30 -3.22 16.23
N GLY A 197 -16.96 -1.99 16.62
CA GLY A 197 -16.95 -0.87 15.69
C GLY A 197 -16.12 0.31 16.15
N PHE A 198 -16.21 1.38 15.37
CA PHE A 198 -15.83 2.72 15.74
C PHE A 198 -17.04 3.59 15.46
N GLU A 199 -17.56 4.28 16.47
CA GLU A 199 -18.85 4.96 16.44
C GLU A 199 -19.01 5.91 15.23
N TYR A 200 -17.95 6.63 14.87
CA TYR A 200 -17.97 7.58 13.74
C TYR A 200 -17.76 6.93 12.37
N SER A 201 -17.65 5.60 12.28
CA SER A 201 -17.50 4.89 11.01
C SER A 201 -18.83 4.78 10.26
N PRO A 202 -18.93 5.23 8.99
CA PRO A 202 -20.16 5.11 8.20
C PRO A 202 -20.57 3.64 7.97
N TYR A 203 -19.60 2.72 7.93
CA TYR A 203 -19.84 1.28 7.78
C TYR A 203 -20.43 0.64 9.04
N VAL A 204 -20.01 1.12 10.22
CA VAL A 204 -20.55 0.66 11.51
C VAL A 204 -21.96 1.22 11.68
N GLN A 205 -22.15 2.50 11.37
CA GLN A 205 -23.47 3.15 11.39
C GLN A 205 -24.48 2.42 10.49
N ARG A 206 -24.08 2.00 9.28
CA ARG A 206 -24.89 1.20 8.36
C ARG A 206 -25.46 -0.06 9.05
N VAL A 207 -24.61 -0.82 9.75
CA VAL A 207 -25.03 -2.03 10.47
C VAL A 207 -25.90 -1.69 11.68
N HIS A 208 -25.49 -0.67 12.45
CA HIS A 208 -26.19 -0.25 13.65
C HIS A 208 -27.64 0.19 13.35
N MET A 209 -27.84 0.94 12.26
CA MET A 209 -29.18 1.31 11.82
C MET A 209 -30.05 0.11 11.47
N VAL A 210 -29.51 -0.93 10.83
CA VAL A 210 -30.28 -2.14 10.49
C VAL A 210 -30.63 -2.95 11.73
N LEU A 211 -29.72 -3.05 12.70
CA LEU A 211 -30.01 -3.65 14.01
C LEU A 211 -31.18 -2.94 14.71
N ILE A 212 -31.18 -1.60 14.70
CA ILE A 212 -32.26 -0.79 15.31
C ILE A 212 -33.55 -0.90 14.50
N ALA A 213 -33.49 -0.80 13.16
CA ALA A 213 -34.65 -0.86 12.27
C ALA A 213 -35.38 -2.21 12.36
N LYS A 214 -34.64 -3.31 12.57
CA LYS A 214 -35.20 -4.65 12.79
C LYS A 214 -35.45 -4.98 14.26
N ASN A 215 -35.19 -4.04 15.17
CA ASN A 215 -35.37 -4.22 16.62
C ASN A 215 -34.62 -5.45 17.18
N ILE A 216 -33.40 -5.68 16.70
CA ILE A 216 -32.55 -6.81 17.12
C ILE A 216 -31.84 -6.43 18.42
N PRO A 217 -31.94 -7.21 19.51
CA PRO A 217 -31.19 -6.93 20.74
C PRO A 217 -29.68 -6.97 20.49
N HIS A 218 -28.99 -5.88 20.79
CA HIS A 218 -27.56 -5.78 20.53
C HIS A 218 -26.82 -4.88 21.52
N ASP A 219 -25.50 -4.99 21.53
CA ASP A 219 -24.60 -4.01 22.12
C ASP A 219 -23.49 -3.61 21.15
N VAL A 220 -22.94 -2.41 21.34
CA VAL A 220 -21.85 -1.86 20.51
C VAL A 220 -20.60 -1.70 21.35
N LYS A 221 -19.45 -2.14 20.84
CA LYS A 221 -18.14 -2.00 21.50
C LYS A 221 -17.18 -1.24 20.59
N ASN A 222 -16.71 -0.09 21.07
CA ASN A 222 -15.76 0.74 20.35
C ASN A 222 -14.34 0.15 20.39
N ILE A 223 -13.69 0.07 19.23
CA ILE A 223 -12.33 -0.44 19.03
C ILE A 223 -11.42 0.71 18.61
N ASP A 224 -10.24 0.78 19.22
CA ASP A 224 -9.21 1.73 18.77
C ASP A 224 -8.66 1.25 17.42
N LEU A 225 -8.86 2.05 16.38
CA LEU A 225 -8.48 1.66 15.02
C LEU A 225 -6.96 1.65 14.78
N LYS A 226 -6.16 2.27 15.66
CA LYS A 226 -4.69 2.30 15.57
C LYS A 226 -4.06 1.20 16.41
N ASN A 227 -4.50 1.05 17.65
CA ASN A 227 -3.95 0.10 18.62
C ASN A 227 -4.99 -0.98 18.94
N LYS A 228 -5.22 -1.90 18.00
CA LYS A 228 -6.29 -2.91 18.13
C LYS A 228 -5.96 -4.00 19.15
N PRO A 229 -6.94 -4.52 19.90
CA PRO A 229 -6.76 -5.73 20.71
C PRO A 229 -6.50 -6.97 19.86
N ASP A 230 -5.62 -7.88 20.31
CA ASP A 230 -5.30 -9.13 19.61
C ASP A 230 -6.54 -10.01 19.39
N TRP A 231 -7.46 -10.05 20.36
CA TRP A 231 -8.70 -10.81 20.22
C TRP A 231 -9.60 -10.23 19.12
N PHE A 232 -9.59 -8.92 18.91
CA PHE A 232 -10.36 -8.30 17.82
C PHE A 232 -9.76 -8.69 16.46
N LEU A 233 -8.43 -8.74 16.36
CA LEU A 233 -7.74 -9.22 15.16
C LEU A 233 -7.99 -10.71 14.90
N LYS A 234 -8.26 -11.52 15.93
CA LYS A 234 -8.69 -12.91 15.75
C LYS A 234 -10.13 -13.00 15.21
N LEU A 235 -11.02 -12.11 15.63
CA LEU A 235 -12.39 -12.03 15.11
C LEU A 235 -12.42 -11.52 13.66
N ASN A 236 -11.57 -10.54 13.33
CA ASN A 236 -11.39 -10.05 11.97
C ASN A 236 -9.90 -9.79 11.67
N PRO A 237 -9.20 -10.75 11.02
CA PRO A 237 -7.79 -10.62 10.67
C PRO A 237 -7.47 -9.42 9.77
N ALA A 238 -8.42 -8.95 8.96
CA ALA A 238 -8.27 -7.72 8.18
C ALA A 238 -8.20 -6.44 9.04
N GLY A 239 -8.51 -6.55 10.35
CA GLY A 239 -8.44 -5.45 11.30
C GLY A 239 -9.43 -4.32 11.01
N LYS A 240 -10.49 -4.59 10.23
CA LYS A 240 -11.53 -3.62 9.83
C LYS A 240 -12.75 -3.69 10.74
N VAL A 241 -13.49 -2.60 10.78
CA VAL A 241 -14.82 -2.50 11.39
C VAL A 241 -15.87 -2.24 10.30
N PRO A 242 -17.13 -2.67 10.45
CA PRO A 242 -17.71 -3.40 11.58
C PRO A 242 -17.37 -4.89 11.62
N VAL A 243 -17.47 -5.49 12.81
CA VAL A 243 -17.52 -6.94 13.02
C VAL A 243 -18.76 -7.24 13.87
N LEU A 244 -19.63 -8.13 13.38
CA LEU A 244 -20.81 -8.58 14.10
C LEU A 244 -20.57 -9.97 14.69
N ASP A 245 -20.59 -10.08 16.02
CA ASP A 245 -20.53 -11.34 16.74
C ASP A 245 -21.94 -11.73 17.21
N THR A 246 -22.43 -12.86 16.72
CA THR A 246 -23.75 -13.40 17.07
C THR A 246 -23.70 -14.45 18.18
N GLY A 247 -22.51 -14.74 18.71
CA GLY A 247 -22.24 -15.84 19.63
C GLY A 247 -21.89 -17.14 18.91
N ASP A 248 -22.65 -17.48 17.86
CA ASP A 248 -22.40 -18.67 17.04
C ASP A 248 -21.54 -18.38 15.81
N LYS A 249 -21.63 -17.15 15.29
CA LYS A 249 -20.96 -16.71 14.07
C LYS A 249 -20.41 -15.30 14.24
N VAL A 250 -19.21 -15.11 13.70
CA VAL A 250 -18.59 -13.82 13.50
C VAL A 250 -18.72 -13.45 12.03
N LEU A 251 -19.29 -12.29 11.74
CA LEU A 251 -19.52 -11.78 10.40
C LEU A 251 -18.76 -10.47 10.22
N THR A 252 -18.10 -10.37 9.07
CA THR A 252 -17.36 -9.20 8.61
C THR A 252 -18.03 -8.65 7.35
N GLU A 253 -17.61 -7.46 6.91
CA GLU A 253 -18.18 -6.71 5.78
C GLU A 253 -19.59 -6.14 6.01
N SER A 254 -19.70 -4.81 5.99
CA SER A 254 -20.95 -4.12 6.38
C SER A 254 -22.16 -4.46 5.48
N LEU A 255 -21.95 -4.72 4.19
CA LEU A 255 -23.03 -5.10 3.26
C LEU A 255 -23.53 -6.53 3.51
N ASP A 256 -22.61 -7.47 3.74
CA ASP A 256 -22.95 -8.86 4.03
C ASP A 256 -23.61 -8.98 5.40
N ILE A 257 -23.13 -8.23 6.39
CA ILE A 257 -23.73 -8.16 7.72
C ILE A 257 -25.18 -7.70 7.62
N VAL A 258 -25.49 -6.60 6.91
CA VAL A 258 -26.88 -6.13 6.85
C VAL A 258 -27.79 -7.04 6.05
N VAL A 259 -27.28 -7.73 5.02
CA VAL A 259 -28.04 -8.76 4.29
C VAL A 259 -28.29 -9.99 5.18
N PHE A 260 -27.29 -10.39 5.97
CA PHE A 260 -27.43 -11.49 6.93
C PHE A 260 -28.45 -11.15 8.02
N LEU A 261 -28.36 -9.96 8.61
CA LEU A 261 -29.29 -9.48 9.62
C LEU A 261 -30.72 -9.45 9.07
N ASP A 262 -30.91 -8.95 7.83
CA ASP A 262 -32.23 -8.91 7.23
C ASP A 262 -32.83 -10.29 6.98
N LYS A 263 -32.01 -11.25 6.55
CA LYS A 263 -32.43 -12.60 6.18
C LYS A 263 -32.70 -13.50 7.40
N ASN A 264 -31.91 -13.37 8.46
CA ASN A 264 -31.87 -14.38 9.54
C ASN A 264 -32.56 -13.94 10.83
N TYR A 265 -32.91 -12.66 10.97
CA TYR A 265 -33.61 -12.16 12.15
C TYR A 265 -35.07 -11.82 11.80
N PRO A 266 -36.01 -12.06 12.74
CA PRO A 266 -37.43 -11.80 12.53
C PRO A 266 -37.70 -10.30 12.30
N GLY A 267 -38.85 -10.01 11.71
CA GLY A 267 -39.29 -8.65 11.39
C GLY A 267 -39.49 -8.44 9.90
N THR A 268 -40.04 -7.28 9.53
CA THR A 268 -40.25 -6.90 8.13
C THR A 268 -38.92 -6.93 7.38
N SER A 269 -38.90 -7.56 6.20
CA SER A 269 -37.72 -7.54 5.34
C SER A 269 -37.52 -6.13 4.83
N LEU A 270 -36.29 -5.63 4.98
CA LEU A 270 -35.86 -4.35 4.43
C LEU A 270 -35.48 -4.47 2.94
N ARG A 271 -35.38 -5.69 2.42
CA ARG A 271 -35.10 -5.95 1.01
C ARG A 271 -36.37 -5.94 0.19
N ASN A 272 -36.22 -5.52 -1.07
CA ASN A 272 -37.31 -5.65 -2.03
C ASN A 272 -37.42 -7.11 -2.50
N THR A 273 -38.63 -7.67 -2.44
CA THR A 273 -38.95 -9.04 -2.86
C THR A 273 -39.18 -9.15 -4.37
N ASP A 274 -39.46 -8.04 -5.06
CA ASP A 274 -39.54 -7.98 -6.51
C ASP A 274 -38.13 -8.17 -7.13
N PRO A 275 -37.90 -9.21 -7.96
CA PRO A 275 -36.58 -9.54 -8.48
C PRO A 275 -35.94 -8.42 -9.30
N GLU A 276 -36.71 -7.71 -10.12
CA GLU A 276 -36.22 -6.63 -10.99
C GLU A 276 -35.79 -5.43 -10.15
N ARG A 277 -36.63 -5.01 -9.21
CA ARG A 277 -36.32 -3.92 -8.28
C ARG A 277 -35.19 -4.28 -7.33
N SER A 278 -35.07 -5.55 -6.93
CA SER A 278 -33.96 -6.06 -6.15
C SER A 278 -32.64 -6.03 -6.94
N ALA A 279 -32.66 -6.41 -8.22
CA ALA A 279 -31.50 -6.27 -9.11
C ALA A 279 -31.12 -4.81 -9.32
N LYS A 280 -32.10 -3.92 -9.56
CA LYS A 280 -31.86 -2.49 -9.72
C LYS A 280 -31.29 -1.85 -8.45
N ASN A 281 -31.77 -2.26 -7.28
CA ASN A 281 -31.21 -1.80 -6.00
C ASN A 281 -29.74 -2.19 -5.83
N ARG A 282 -29.37 -3.41 -6.23
CA ARG A 282 -27.96 -3.85 -6.22
C ARG A 282 -27.09 -3.02 -7.17
N GLU A 283 -27.57 -2.75 -8.38
CA GLU A 283 -26.88 -1.88 -9.34
C GLU A 283 -26.65 -0.47 -8.77
N ILE A 284 -27.64 0.11 -8.10
CA ILE A 284 -27.51 1.45 -7.48
C ILE A 284 -26.52 1.41 -6.32
N VAL A 285 -26.56 0.37 -5.47
CA VAL A 285 -25.59 0.20 -4.37
C VAL A 285 -24.18 0.03 -4.93
N GLU A 286 -23.99 -0.75 -5.98
CA GLU A 286 -22.68 -0.94 -6.63
C GLU A 286 -22.12 0.39 -7.18
N LYS A 287 -22.97 1.18 -7.85
CA LYS A 287 -22.60 2.53 -8.32
C LYS A 287 -22.32 3.48 -7.16
N PHE A 288 -23.09 3.38 -6.07
CA PHE A 288 -22.88 4.16 -4.86
C PHE A 288 -21.55 3.84 -4.18
N GLU A 289 -21.11 2.58 -4.15
CA GLU A 289 -19.82 2.20 -3.53
C GLU A 289 -18.63 2.85 -4.26
N GLY A 290 -18.73 3.10 -5.57
CA GLY A 290 -17.78 3.94 -6.31
C GLY A 290 -17.73 5.39 -5.79
N TYR A 291 -18.89 6.02 -5.59
CA TYR A 291 -19.00 7.35 -4.98
C TYR A 291 -18.51 7.37 -3.52
N ALA A 292 -18.86 6.37 -2.72
CA ALA A 292 -18.46 6.24 -1.32
C ALA A 292 -16.93 6.23 -1.16
N LYS A 293 -16.20 5.66 -2.13
CA LYS A 293 -14.74 5.68 -2.19
C LYS A 293 -14.18 7.08 -2.44
N GLU A 294 -14.70 7.79 -3.46
CA GLU A 294 -14.29 9.17 -3.76
C GLU A 294 -14.61 10.12 -2.60
N PHE A 295 -15.78 9.93 -1.98
CA PHE A 295 -16.21 10.70 -0.83
C PHE A 295 -15.28 10.51 0.39
N ARG A 296 -14.76 9.30 0.60
CA ARG A 296 -13.74 9.05 1.63
C ARG A 296 -12.44 9.83 1.33
N GLN A 297 -12.05 9.89 0.06
CA GLN A 297 -10.87 10.65 -0.35
C GLN A 297 -11.02 12.15 -0.05
N SER A 298 -12.24 12.69 -0.15
CA SER A 298 -12.52 14.08 0.18
C SER A 298 -12.21 14.48 1.63
N PHE A 299 -12.19 13.53 2.56
CA PHE A 299 -11.81 13.80 3.95
C PHE A 299 -10.30 13.92 4.14
N ILE A 300 -9.52 13.35 3.21
CA ILE A 300 -8.06 13.25 3.30
C ILE A 300 -7.40 14.33 2.43
N ASP A 301 -7.89 14.52 1.22
CA ASP A 301 -7.30 15.42 0.22
C ASP A 301 -7.86 16.85 0.34
N LYS A 302 -6.96 17.79 0.63
CA LYS A 302 -7.27 19.22 0.79
C LYS A 302 -7.64 19.92 -0.52
N ASP A 303 -7.24 19.35 -1.66
CA ASP A 303 -7.51 19.89 -3.00
C ASP A 303 -8.58 19.09 -3.75
N TYR A 304 -9.32 18.24 -3.03
CA TYR A 304 -10.40 17.43 -3.57
C TYR A 304 -11.43 18.30 -4.33
N LYS A 305 -11.76 17.86 -5.54
CA LYS A 305 -12.88 18.38 -6.33
C LYS A 305 -13.83 17.22 -6.69
N PRO A 306 -15.15 17.39 -6.55
CA PRO A 306 -16.10 16.34 -6.96
C PRO A 306 -15.89 15.92 -8.42
N SER A 307 -15.63 14.64 -8.62
CA SER A 307 -15.46 14.06 -9.96
C SER A 307 -16.76 14.16 -10.77
N GLU A 308 -16.68 13.91 -12.07
CA GLU A 308 -17.87 13.71 -12.91
C GLU A 308 -18.71 12.51 -12.44
N GLY A 309 -18.07 11.45 -11.92
CA GLY A 309 -18.74 10.28 -11.35
C GLY A 309 -19.55 10.61 -10.09
N THR A 310 -19.01 11.46 -9.21
CA THR A 310 -19.74 11.97 -8.04
C THR A 310 -20.99 12.75 -8.46
N ARG A 311 -20.87 13.63 -9.47
CA ARG A 311 -22.02 14.39 -10.01
C ARG A 311 -23.04 13.46 -10.67
N ALA A 312 -22.59 12.47 -11.43
CA ALA A 312 -23.44 11.48 -12.08
C ALA A 312 -24.22 10.62 -11.08
N PHE A 313 -23.66 10.30 -9.91
CA PHE A 313 -24.38 9.56 -8.87
C PHE A 313 -25.59 10.33 -8.34
N PHE A 314 -25.45 11.62 -8.01
CA PHE A 314 -26.60 12.42 -7.55
C PHE A 314 -27.68 12.55 -8.62
N SER A 315 -27.30 12.73 -9.89
CA SER A 315 -28.25 12.72 -11.01
C SER A 315 -28.97 11.38 -11.13
N LEU A 316 -28.25 10.26 -11.04
CA LEU A 316 -28.83 8.92 -11.07
C LEU A 316 -29.80 8.71 -9.89
N PHE A 317 -29.37 9.03 -8.68
CA PHE A 317 -30.16 8.84 -7.46
C PHE A 317 -31.44 9.68 -7.48
N GLN A 318 -31.36 10.93 -7.94
CA GLN A 318 -32.52 11.79 -8.16
C GLN A 318 -33.47 11.18 -9.19
N SER A 319 -32.94 10.80 -10.37
CA SER A 319 -33.75 10.23 -11.46
C SER A 319 -34.45 8.94 -11.04
N GLU A 320 -33.83 8.14 -10.18
CA GLU A 320 -34.41 6.89 -9.71
C GLU A 320 -35.55 7.15 -8.71
N LEU A 321 -35.41 8.12 -7.81
CA LEU A 321 -36.52 8.52 -6.93
C LEU A 321 -37.68 9.13 -7.72
N GLU A 322 -37.40 9.89 -8.77
CA GLU A 322 -38.41 10.43 -9.68
C GLU A 322 -39.15 9.32 -10.41
N LYS A 323 -38.42 8.37 -11.00
CA LYS A 323 -38.96 7.21 -11.70
C LYS A 323 -39.82 6.34 -10.79
N ARG A 324 -39.41 6.12 -9.54
CA ARG A 324 -40.15 5.31 -8.57
C ARG A 324 -41.39 6.01 -8.03
N GLY A 325 -41.39 7.35 -8.01
CA GLY A 325 -42.47 8.14 -7.44
C GLY A 325 -42.59 8.08 -5.91
N THR A 326 -41.79 7.26 -5.24
CA THR A 326 -41.82 7.03 -3.78
C THR A 326 -40.92 7.98 -2.99
N THR A 327 -41.11 8.04 -1.68
CA THR A 327 -40.27 8.87 -0.77
C THR A 327 -38.88 8.25 -0.59
N PHE A 328 -38.81 6.92 -0.45
CA PHE A 328 -37.58 6.17 -0.28
C PHE A 328 -37.26 5.34 -1.52
N LEU A 329 -35.99 4.95 -1.72
CA LEU A 329 -35.66 3.96 -2.74
C LEU A 329 -36.32 2.62 -2.40
N GLY A 330 -36.39 2.26 -1.11
CA GLY A 330 -37.14 1.11 -0.60
C GLY A 330 -38.64 1.13 -0.92
N GLY A 331 -39.23 2.31 -1.12
CA GLY A 331 -40.65 2.51 -1.38
C GLY A 331 -41.25 3.57 -0.46
N ASP A 332 -42.41 3.28 0.12
CA ASP A 332 -43.08 4.18 1.06
C ASP A 332 -42.43 4.19 2.44
N SER A 333 -41.57 3.22 2.73
CA SER A 333 -40.71 3.15 3.91
C SER A 333 -39.26 2.89 3.51
N PRO A 334 -38.26 3.26 4.34
CA PRO A 334 -36.86 2.99 4.06
C PRO A 334 -36.61 1.49 3.92
N GLY A 335 -35.96 1.11 2.83
CA GLY A 335 -35.44 -0.23 2.61
C GLY A 335 -33.95 -0.32 2.96
N LEU A 336 -33.39 -1.50 2.75
CA LEU A 336 -31.98 -1.79 3.00
C LEU A 336 -31.07 -0.84 2.20
N ILE A 337 -31.45 -0.53 0.95
CA ILE A 337 -30.75 0.42 0.08
C ILE A 337 -30.66 1.83 0.71
N ASP A 338 -31.70 2.28 1.41
CA ASP A 338 -31.71 3.61 2.01
C ASP A 338 -30.77 3.66 3.23
N TYR A 339 -30.81 2.66 4.11
CA TYR A 339 -29.89 2.54 5.25
C TYR A 339 -28.43 2.31 4.82
N VAL A 340 -28.21 1.67 3.67
CA VAL A 340 -26.89 1.48 3.07
C VAL A 340 -26.28 2.80 2.61
N ILE A 341 -27.09 3.72 2.10
CA ILE A 341 -26.65 4.98 1.50
C ILE A 341 -26.59 6.14 2.51
N TRP A 342 -27.50 6.17 3.49
CA TRP A 342 -27.65 7.25 4.47
C TRP A 342 -26.35 7.75 5.15
N PRO A 343 -25.43 6.88 5.64
CA PRO A 343 -24.28 7.34 6.42
C PRO A 343 -23.38 8.34 5.68
N TRP A 344 -23.37 8.32 4.35
CA TRP A 344 -22.60 9.25 3.52
C TRP A 344 -23.30 10.58 3.34
N PHE A 345 -24.64 10.59 3.28
CA PHE A 345 -25.43 11.81 3.23
C PHE A 345 -25.30 12.63 4.53
N GLU A 346 -25.22 11.96 5.67
CA GLU A 346 -24.96 12.60 6.96
C GLU A 346 -23.62 13.35 6.99
N ARG A 347 -22.62 12.84 6.28
CA ARG A 347 -21.24 13.36 6.31
C ARG A 347 -20.94 14.38 5.22
N LEU A 348 -21.90 14.76 4.35
CA LEU A 348 -21.65 15.58 3.15
C LEU A 348 -20.91 16.89 3.42
N LYS A 349 -21.10 17.47 4.61
CA LYS A 349 -20.51 18.76 5.00
C LYS A 349 -19.13 18.62 5.66
N VAL A 350 -18.67 17.41 5.96
CA VAL A 350 -17.42 17.18 6.73
C VAL A 350 -16.20 17.68 5.97
N ALA A 351 -16.11 17.42 4.66
CA ALA A 351 -14.97 17.86 3.84
C ALA A 351 -14.84 19.39 3.81
N ARG A 352 -15.96 20.12 3.75
CA ARG A 352 -15.97 21.59 3.81
C ARG A 352 -15.38 22.09 5.14
N GLU A 353 -15.80 21.53 6.26
CA GLU A 353 -15.31 21.95 7.58
C GLU A 353 -13.82 21.59 7.80
N LEU A 354 -13.33 20.51 7.17
CA LEU A 354 -11.91 20.12 7.28
C LEU A 354 -10.98 20.99 6.44
N HIS A 355 -11.40 21.39 5.24
CA HIS A 355 -10.49 21.96 4.23
C HIS A 355 -10.83 23.38 3.77
N GLY A 356 -11.97 23.93 4.20
CA GLY A 356 -12.37 25.32 3.89
C GLY A 356 -12.69 25.58 2.41
N LYS A 357 -12.83 24.54 1.57
CA LYS A 357 -13.15 24.65 0.14
C LYS A 357 -14.28 23.68 -0.24
N GLY A 358 -15.30 24.20 -0.95
CA GLY A 358 -16.30 23.46 -1.72
C GLY A 358 -17.31 22.63 -0.92
N ASP A 359 -18.58 23.02 -0.93
CA ASP A 359 -19.65 22.07 -0.61
C ASP A 359 -19.73 21.02 -1.73
N ILE A 360 -19.93 19.74 -1.38
CA ILE A 360 -20.64 18.84 -2.30
C ILE A 360 -22.08 19.34 -2.28
N GLU A 361 -22.36 20.33 -3.13
CA GLU A 361 -23.72 20.79 -3.33
C GLU A 361 -24.51 19.62 -3.91
N ILE A 362 -25.41 19.05 -3.09
CA ILE A 362 -26.55 18.33 -3.65
C ILE A 362 -27.19 19.33 -4.62
N PRO A 363 -27.43 18.97 -5.90
CA PRO A 363 -28.10 19.84 -6.85
C PRO A 363 -29.53 20.15 -6.35
N GLU A 364 -29.66 21.08 -5.41
CA GLU A 364 -30.92 21.69 -5.05
C GLU A 364 -31.19 22.70 -6.13
N ASP A 365 -31.93 22.27 -7.16
CA ASP A 365 -32.36 23.14 -8.23
C ASP A 365 -33.18 24.29 -7.61
N LYS A 366 -32.56 25.47 -7.53
CA LYS A 366 -33.09 26.68 -6.85
C LYS A 366 -34.36 27.23 -7.50
N LYS A 367 -34.96 26.53 -8.48
CA LYS A 367 -36.15 26.98 -9.21
C LYS A 367 -37.41 26.16 -9.02
N THR A 368 -37.39 25.01 -8.34
CA THR A 368 -38.64 24.29 -8.01
C THR A 368 -38.59 23.67 -6.63
N LYS A 369 -39.62 23.92 -5.82
CA LYS A 369 -39.83 23.22 -4.54
C LYS A 369 -39.77 21.70 -4.77
N ALA A 370 -38.80 21.07 -4.11
CA ALA A 370 -38.62 19.64 -3.82
C ALA A 370 -37.97 18.75 -4.91
N ALA A 371 -36.64 18.87 -5.08
CA ALA A 371 -35.83 17.75 -5.58
C ALA A 371 -36.06 16.51 -4.69
N LYS A 372 -36.41 15.36 -5.29
CA LYS A 372 -36.80 14.13 -4.58
C LYS A 372 -35.76 13.68 -3.54
N ILE A 373 -34.47 13.94 -3.78
CA ILE A 373 -33.39 13.71 -2.81
C ILE A 373 -33.60 14.48 -1.50
N GLY A 374 -34.07 15.73 -1.55
CA GLY A 374 -34.33 16.52 -0.36
C GLY A 374 -35.49 15.95 0.48
N ASN A 375 -36.52 15.40 -0.18
CA ASN A 375 -37.61 14.69 0.50
C ASN A 375 -37.13 13.37 1.13
N TRP A 376 -36.34 12.60 0.38
CA TRP A 376 -35.69 11.39 0.87
C TRP A 376 -34.85 11.68 2.12
N LYS A 377 -33.99 12.70 2.08
CA LYS A 377 -33.13 13.10 3.19
C LYS A 377 -33.94 13.45 4.44
N ARG A 378 -34.94 14.32 4.32
CA ARG A 378 -35.83 14.66 5.43
C ARG A 378 -36.57 13.43 5.96
N GLY A 379 -37.01 12.54 5.07
CA GLY A 379 -37.67 11.29 5.44
C GLY A 379 -36.76 10.36 6.24
N MET A 380 -35.48 10.27 5.86
CA MET A 380 -34.47 9.48 6.56
C MET A 380 -34.14 10.08 7.94
N GLU A 381 -33.99 11.41 8.04
CA GLU A 381 -33.77 12.11 9.32
C GLU A 381 -34.88 11.86 10.35
N GLN A 382 -36.10 11.49 9.90
CA GLN A 382 -37.20 11.15 10.81
C GLN A 382 -37.16 9.72 11.35
N GLN A 383 -36.37 8.83 10.74
CA GLN A 383 -36.33 7.42 11.12
C GLN A 383 -35.66 7.22 12.48
N LYS A 384 -36.24 6.39 13.34
CA LYS A 384 -35.70 6.04 14.66
C LYS A 384 -34.23 5.59 14.56
N ALA A 385 -33.96 4.64 13.66
CA ALA A 385 -32.61 4.11 13.43
C ALA A 385 -31.59 5.19 13.03
N VAL A 386 -32.00 6.19 12.25
CA VAL A 386 -31.14 7.31 11.88
C VAL A 386 -30.91 8.22 13.10
N LYS A 387 -31.97 8.63 13.79
CA LYS A 387 -31.88 9.52 14.97
C LYS A 387 -30.99 8.96 16.08
N GLU A 388 -31.04 7.65 16.31
CA GLU A 388 -30.26 6.99 17.37
C GLU A 388 -28.79 6.77 17.00
N THR A 389 -28.42 6.91 15.73
CA THR A 389 -27.05 6.66 15.25
C THR A 389 -26.39 7.86 14.59
N MET A 390 -27.11 8.98 14.48
CA MET A 390 -26.65 10.19 13.83
C MET A 390 -25.75 10.99 14.76
N HIS A 391 -24.65 11.53 14.21
CA HIS A 391 -23.75 12.43 14.92
C HIS A 391 -23.80 13.85 14.34
N THR A 392 -23.43 14.82 15.17
CA THR A 392 -23.27 16.21 14.73
C THR A 392 -22.09 16.34 13.76
N LEU A 393 -22.11 17.40 12.94
CA LEU A 393 -21.02 17.71 12.02
C LEU A 393 -19.67 17.87 12.76
N GLU A 394 -19.69 18.50 13.93
CA GLU A 394 -18.49 18.70 14.75
C GLU A 394 -17.91 17.36 15.25
N GLU A 395 -18.76 16.41 15.62
CA GLU A 395 -18.35 15.06 16.04
C GLU A 395 -17.73 14.26 14.90
N HIS A 396 -18.15 14.46 13.64
CA HIS A 396 -17.50 13.85 12.48
C HIS A 396 -16.15 14.50 12.14
N VAL A 397 -15.98 15.79 12.43
CA VAL A 397 -14.73 16.55 12.13
C VAL A 397 -13.63 16.27 13.17
N LYS A 398 -13.98 16.16 14.45
CA LYS A 398 -13.03 15.98 15.57
C LYS A 398 -12.07 14.77 15.42
N PRO A 399 -12.53 13.54 15.14
CA PRO A 399 -11.66 12.40 14.92
C PRO A 399 -10.72 12.58 13.73
N ASN A 400 -11.21 13.21 12.65
CA ASN A 400 -10.47 13.42 11.40
C ASN A 400 -9.38 14.49 11.53
N THR A 401 -9.53 15.48 12.42
CA THR A 401 -8.48 16.48 12.72
C THR A 401 -7.39 15.96 13.67
N SER A 402 -7.67 14.92 14.47
CA SER A 402 -6.68 14.29 15.37
C SER A 402 -5.62 13.44 14.65
N HIS A 403 -5.76 13.22 13.33
CA HIS A 403 -4.68 12.68 12.50
C HIS A 403 -3.54 13.69 12.26
N PHE A 404 -3.69 14.96 12.68
CA PHE A 404 -2.69 16.01 12.47
C PHE A 404 -2.08 16.64 13.75
N SER A 405 -2.38 16.15 14.96
CA SER A 405 -1.56 16.42 16.16
C SER A 405 -1.86 15.33 17.20
N THR A 406 -0.91 14.62 17.80
CA THR A 406 0.10 15.14 18.73
C THR A 406 1.18 14.07 19.01
N SER A 407 2.45 14.47 18.88
CA SER A 407 3.68 14.01 19.54
C SER A 407 3.72 12.65 20.29
N LEU A 408 4.43 11.68 19.73
CA LEU A 408 5.44 10.84 20.41
C LEU A 408 6.25 10.11 19.32
N HIS A 409 7.20 10.81 18.71
CA HIS A 409 8.16 10.28 17.73
C HIS A 409 9.54 10.86 18.05
N THR A 410 10.17 10.32 19.10
CA THR A 410 11.61 10.47 19.35
C THR A 410 12.05 9.33 20.28
N ALA A 411 12.37 8.18 19.69
CA ALA A 411 13.32 7.18 20.20
C ALA A 411 13.16 5.91 19.37
N ASN A 412 13.87 5.82 18.24
CA ASN A 412 14.34 4.59 17.59
C ASN A 412 14.76 4.91 16.16
N HIS A 413 15.94 5.50 15.97
CA HIS A 413 16.77 5.34 14.77
C HIS A 413 18.11 6.03 15.00
N ILE A 414 19.00 5.38 15.74
CA ILE A 414 20.45 5.57 15.63
C ILE A 414 21.08 4.19 15.66
N GLY A 415 21.77 3.82 14.57
CA GLY A 415 22.69 2.69 14.52
C GLY A 415 22.42 1.70 13.40
N GLN A 416 23.12 1.87 12.27
CA GLN A 416 23.94 0.87 11.55
C GLN A 416 24.01 1.20 10.05
N HIS A 417 25.09 1.89 9.66
CA HIS A 417 25.61 1.90 8.28
C HIS A 417 26.89 1.05 8.26
N ASP A 418 26.93 0.04 7.38
CA ASP A 418 28.11 -0.77 7.07
C ASP A 418 28.90 -0.11 5.92
N PRO A 419 30.20 0.25 6.09
CA PRO A 419 30.97 0.95 5.08
C PRO A 419 31.69 0.07 4.03
N ASN A 420 31.50 -1.26 3.96
CA ASN A 420 32.36 -2.13 3.13
C ASN A 420 31.68 -2.89 1.99
N LYS A 421 31.06 -2.21 1.02
CA LYS A 421 30.75 -2.82 -0.30
C LYS A 421 30.90 -1.84 -1.46
N LEU A 422 32.13 -1.72 -1.99
CA LEU A 422 32.42 -1.36 -3.38
C LEU A 422 33.90 -1.67 -3.68
N CYS A 423 34.15 -2.83 -4.28
CA CYS A 423 35.43 -3.17 -4.91
C CYS A 423 35.12 -3.66 -6.33
N TYR A 424 35.36 -2.82 -7.33
CA TYR A 424 35.34 -3.20 -8.74
C TYR A 424 36.68 -3.86 -9.12
N ASN A 425 36.56 -4.93 -9.90
CA ASN A 425 37.62 -5.83 -10.33
C ASN A 425 38.50 -5.17 -11.41
N ILE A 426 39.75 -4.85 -11.07
CA ILE A 426 40.76 -4.33 -12.00
C ILE A 426 41.61 -5.53 -12.44
N ASN A 427 41.26 -6.20 -13.54
CA ASN A 427 42.13 -7.19 -14.18
C ASN A 427 41.79 -7.37 -15.67
N SER A 428 42.17 -6.37 -16.49
CA SER A 428 42.43 -6.55 -17.92
C SER A 428 43.08 -5.29 -18.52
N THR A 429 44.40 -5.15 -18.39
CA THR A 429 45.18 -4.18 -19.18
C THR A 429 46.15 -4.92 -20.10
N PRO A 430 46.13 -4.67 -21.42
CA PRO A 430 47.21 -5.08 -22.32
C PRO A 430 48.47 -4.22 -22.08
N ASN A 431 49.64 -4.82 -22.26
CA ASN A 431 50.96 -4.22 -22.10
C ASN A 431 51.14 -2.87 -22.82
N LEU A 432 51.53 -1.83 -22.08
CA LEU A 432 51.80 -0.45 -22.56
C LEU A 432 52.91 -0.38 -23.63
N LEU A 433 53.84 -1.36 -23.65
CA LEU A 433 54.96 -1.40 -24.61
C LEU A 433 54.55 -1.77 -26.05
N GLY A 434 53.48 -2.56 -26.23
CA GLY A 434 53.01 -2.95 -27.57
C GLY A 434 52.24 -1.83 -28.29
N MET A 435 51.68 -0.88 -27.54
CA MET A 435 50.87 0.23 -28.09
C MET A 435 51.69 1.36 -28.73
N LEU A 436 53.00 1.43 -28.46
CA LEU A 436 53.89 2.45 -29.01
C LEU A 436 54.56 2.04 -30.34
N ALA A 437 54.48 0.77 -30.73
CA ALA A 437 55.28 0.21 -31.83
C ALA A 437 54.79 0.55 -33.27
N ASN A 438 53.61 1.17 -33.44
CA ASN A 438 52.98 1.35 -34.76
C ASN A 438 52.57 2.81 -35.07
N MET A 439 53.31 3.82 -34.60
CA MET A 439 53.03 5.24 -34.87
C MET A 439 53.89 5.78 -36.01
N LEU A 440 53.26 6.47 -36.97
CA LEU A 440 53.95 7.10 -38.09
C LEU A 440 54.42 8.51 -37.71
N VAL A 441 55.71 8.74 -37.93
CA VAL A 441 56.42 9.98 -37.63
C VAL A 441 56.93 10.65 -38.91
N LEU A 442 57.48 11.85 -38.78
CA LEU A 442 58.19 12.55 -39.85
C LEU A 442 59.15 11.62 -40.60
N GLY A 443 59.07 11.59 -41.93
CA GLY A 443 59.85 10.69 -42.80
C GLY A 443 59.23 9.31 -43.04
N SER A 444 58.17 8.92 -42.31
CA SER A 444 57.45 7.68 -42.60
C SER A 444 56.68 7.78 -43.91
N THR A 445 56.65 6.70 -44.70
CA THR A 445 55.80 6.62 -45.89
C THR A 445 54.35 6.32 -45.51
N GLU A 446 53.40 6.80 -46.32
CA GLU A 446 52.00 6.42 -46.14
C GLU A 446 51.83 4.91 -46.41
N PRO A 447 51.26 4.13 -45.48
CA PRO A 447 50.99 2.72 -45.71
C PRO A 447 49.96 2.55 -46.84
N PRO A 448 50.00 1.46 -47.63
CA PRO A 448 48.95 1.18 -48.61
C PRO A 448 47.61 0.98 -47.92
N LYS A 449 46.51 1.48 -48.51
CA LYS A 449 45.14 1.28 -48.01
C LYS A 449 44.71 -0.18 -48.17
N GLU A 450 44.11 -0.75 -47.13
CA GLU A 450 43.55 -2.09 -47.23
C GLU A 450 42.32 -2.08 -48.15
N GLU A 451 42.30 -2.99 -49.12
CA GLU A 451 41.22 -3.09 -50.11
C GLU A 451 39.89 -3.43 -49.44
N GLY A 452 38.81 -2.74 -49.86
CA GLY A 452 37.47 -2.92 -49.30
C GLY A 452 37.28 -2.34 -47.89
N LYS A 453 38.28 -1.67 -47.30
CA LYS A 453 38.18 -1.01 -45.99
C LYS A 453 38.27 0.51 -46.11
N SER A 454 37.58 1.19 -45.21
CA SER A 454 37.81 2.62 -44.93
C SER A 454 39.13 2.82 -44.21
N ARG A 455 39.66 4.04 -44.16
CA ARG A 455 40.90 4.32 -43.42
C ARG A 455 40.70 5.41 -42.39
N LEU A 456 40.97 5.10 -41.13
CA LEU A 456 40.91 6.05 -40.03
C LEU A 456 42.32 6.46 -39.59
N TYR A 457 42.70 7.70 -39.92
CA TYR A 457 43.90 8.34 -39.40
C TYR A 457 43.64 8.78 -37.95
N SER A 458 44.46 8.28 -37.04
CA SER A 458 44.16 8.22 -35.62
C SER A 458 45.36 8.54 -34.75
N MET A 459 45.13 8.59 -33.44
CA MET A 459 46.20 8.51 -32.44
C MET A 459 45.64 7.79 -31.21
N ASN A 460 46.33 6.74 -30.74
CA ASN A 460 45.83 5.82 -29.71
C ASN A 460 45.28 6.54 -28.48
N PHE A 461 46.00 7.54 -27.97
CA PHE A 461 45.62 8.26 -26.75
C PHE A 461 44.85 9.57 -27.01
N CYS A 462 44.48 9.86 -28.26
CA CYS A 462 43.71 11.06 -28.58
C CYS A 462 42.20 10.81 -28.37
N PRO A 463 41.53 11.54 -27.47
CA PRO A 463 40.10 11.32 -27.17
C PRO A 463 39.18 11.71 -28.35
N PHE A 464 39.61 12.64 -29.21
CA PHE A 464 38.88 13.00 -30.43
C PHE A 464 38.93 11.87 -31.45
N ALA A 465 40.11 11.27 -31.66
CA ALA A 465 40.25 10.14 -32.56
C ALA A 465 39.57 8.87 -32.01
N GLN A 466 39.53 8.74 -30.68
CA GLN A 466 38.80 7.67 -30.01
C GLN A 466 37.30 7.71 -30.33
N ARG A 467 36.67 8.90 -30.37
CA ARG A 467 35.26 9.03 -30.79
C ARG A 467 35.02 8.43 -32.17
N ALA A 468 35.83 8.78 -33.17
CA ALA A 468 35.69 8.25 -34.53
C ALA A 468 35.89 6.72 -34.58
N ARG A 469 36.87 6.18 -33.84
CA ARG A 469 37.10 4.72 -33.73
C ARG A 469 35.86 4.00 -33.16
N ILE A 470 35.31 4.52 -32.06
CA ILE A 470 34.12 3.96 -31.41
C ILE A 470 32.96 3.93 -32.41
N ILE A 471 32.73 5.03 -33.13
CA ILE A 471 31.60 5.13 -34.06
C ILE A 471 31.76 4.21 -35.26
N CYS A 472 32.95 4.13 -35.86
CA CYS A 472 33.19 3.19 -36.96
C CYS A 472 32.93 1.75 -36.52
N ASN A 473 33.35 1.37 -35.30
CA ASN A 473 33.07 0.05 -34.74
C ASN A 473 31.57 -0.18 -34.49
N VAL A 474 30.86 0.80 -33.91
CA VAL A 474 29.42 0.71 -33.62
C VAL A 474 28.61 0.57 -34.91
N LYS A 475 28.96 1.33 -35.95
CA LYS A 475 28.35 1.25 -37.29
C LYS A 475 28.85 0.06 -38.12
N LYS A 476 29.72 -0.79 -37.55
CA LYS A 476 30.33 -1.96 -38.19
C LYS A 476 30.99 -1.64 -39.54
N ILE A 477 31.59 -0.45 -39.65
CA ILE A 477 32.28 -0.01 -40.87
C ILE A 477 33.65 -0.70 -40.89
N PRO A 478 33.96 -1.54 -41.89
CA PRO A 478 35.29 -2.12 -42.04
C PRO A 478 36.32 -1.00 -42.24
N HIS A 479 37.30 -0.91 -41.35
CA HIS A 479 38.34 0.12 -41.45
C HIS A 479 39.69 -0.38 -40.96
N ASP A 480 40.75 0.18 -41.55
CA ASP A 480 42.11 0.12 -41.00
C ASP A 480 42.40 1.38 -40.16
N ILE A 481 43.44 1.31 -39.32
CA ILE A 481 43.84 2.40 -38.43
C ILE A 481 45.29 2.76 -38.71
N VAL A 482 45.54 4.03 -39.01
CA VAL A 482 46.89 4.60 -39.18
C VAL A 482 47.14 5.59 -38.06
N ASN A 483 48.05 5.28 -37.14
CA ASN A 483 48.37 6.17 -36.02
C ASN A 483 49.41 7.23 -36.42
N ILE A 484 49.12 8.51 -36.18
CA ILE A 484 49.96 9.66 -36.53
C ILE A 484 50.56 10.29 -35.26
N ASP A 485 51.87 10.53 -35.26
CA ASP A 485 52.54 11.31 -34.20
C ASP A 485 52.11 12.78 -34.25
N LEU A 486 51.53 13.29 -33.17
CA LEU A 486 50.97 14.64 -33.11
C LEU A 486 52.02 15.76 -32.93
N LYS A 487 53.29 15.43 -32.73
CA LYS A 487 54.40 16.38 -32.71
C LYS A 487 55.19 16.32 -34.02
N ASN A 488 55.64 15.13 -34.40
CA ASN A 488 56.49 14.89 -35.56
C ASN A 488 55.67 14.20 -36.66
N LYS A 489 54.75 14.92 -37.30
CA LYS A 489 53.82 14.36 -38.29
C LYS A 489 54.55 14.04 -39.60
N PRO A 490 54.17 12.96 -40.31
CA PRO A 490 54.61 12.76 -41.69
C PRO A 490 54.11 13.89 -42.61
N ASP A 491 54.95 14.37 -43.54
CA ASP A 491 54.60 15.48 -44.43
C ASP A 491 53.38 15.20 -45.31
N TRP A 492 53.21 13.95 -45.75
CA TRP A 492 52.08 13.55 -46.57
C TRP A 492 50.74 13.68 -45.84
N TYR A 493 50.73 13.60 -44.51
CA TYR A 493 49.48 13.66 -43.73
C TYR A 493 48.80 15.04 -43.84
N PHE A 494 49.55 16.12 -44.07
CA PHE A 494 48.98 17.45 -44.26
C PHE A 494 48.15 17.58 -45.55
N LYS A 495 48.32 16.66 -46.51
CA LYS A 495 47.45 16.56 -47.69
C LYS A 495 46.09 15.94 -47.37
N ILE A 496 46.03 15.12 -46.33
CA ILE A 496 44.79 14.49 -45.83
C ILE A 496 44.07 15.44 -44.87
N HIS A 497 44.79 15.96 -43.87
CA HIS A 497 44.24 16.91 -42.91
C HIS A 497 45.07 18.20 -42.91
N PRO A 498 44.55 19.34 -43.41
CA PRO A 498 45.32 20.58 -43.58
C PRO A 498 45.97 21.13 -42.31
N LYS A 499 45.29 20.98 -41.16
CA LYS A 499 45.82 21.38 -39.84
C LYS A 499 46.69 20.30 -39.17
N GLY A 500 46.87 19.15 -39.80
CA GLY A 500 47.56 17.98 -39.24
C GLY A 500 46.91 17.41 -37.96
N LEU A 501 45.61 17.66 -37.73
CA LEU A 501 44.92 17.12 -36.55
C LEU A 501 44.43 15.69 -36.83
N VAL A 502 44.06 14.98 -35.76
CA VAL A 502 43.37 13.69 -35.84
C VAL A 502 42.08 13.79 -35.04
N PRO A 503 40.99 13.10 -35.44
CA PRO A 503 40.90 12.12 -36.52
C PRO A 503 40.73 12.72 -37.91
N ALA A 504 41.06 11.92 -38.93
CA ALA A 504 40.56 12.06 -40.29
C ALA A 504 40.10 10.67 -40.79
N LEU A 505 38.94 10.58 -41.44
CA LEU A 505 38.39 9.34 -41.98
C LEU A 505 38.31 9.43 -43.50
N ASP A 506 39.00 8.53 -44.19
CA ASP A 506 38.83 8.27 -45.62
C ASP A 506 37.79 7.16 -45.80
N LEU A 507 36.58 7.57 -46.15
CA LEU A 507 35.45 6.70 -46.45
C LEU A 507 35.19 6.76 -47.96
N GLU A 508 35.47 5.67 -48.67
CA GLU A 508 35.25 5.57 -50.13
C GLU A 508 35.91 6.70 -50.95
N GLY A 509 37.06 7.22 -50.51
CA GLY A 509 37.79 8.32 -51.16
C GLY A 509 37.34 9.71 -50.72
N GLN A 510 36.28 9.82 -49.90
CA GLN A 510 35.88 11.07 -49.26
C GLN A 510 36.61 11.23 -47.92
N ILE A 511 37.37 12.32 -47.79
CA ILE A 511 38.03 12.67 -46.53
C ILE A 511 37.08 13.48 -45.64
N LEU A 512 36.79 12.93 -44.47
CA LEU A 512 36.03 13.56 -43.40
C LEU A 512 36.99 13.94 -42.26
N VAL A 513 36.87 15.16 -41.76
CA VAL A 513 37.71 15.70 -40.67
C VAL A 513 36.81 16.18 -39.53
N GLU A 514 37.40 16.43 -38.36
CA GLU A 514 36.71 16.77 -37.11
C GLU A 514 35.87 15.62 -36.52
N SER A 515 36.10 15.29 -35.24
CA SER A 515 35.52 14.07 -34.65
C SER A 515 34.00 14.07 -34.55
N LEU A 516 33.36 15.25 -34.41
CA LEU A 516 31.91 15.37 -34.32
C LEU A 516 31.27 15.38 -35.71
N ASP A 517 31.90 15.99 -36.71
CA ASP A 517 31.40 16.01 -38.09
C ASP A 517 31.47 14.60 -38.70
N ILE A 518 32.54 13.86 -38.43
CA ILE A 518 32.63 12.43 -38.76
C ILE A 518 31.48 11.66 -38.09
N ALA A 519 31.17 11.93 -36.82
CA ALA A 519 30.10 11.27 -36.10
C ALA A 519 28.72 11.52 -36.73
N GLU A 520 28.41 12.77 -37.06
CA GLU A 520 27.15 13.17 -37.71
C GLU A 520 27.03 12.54 -39.09
N PHE A 521 28.07 12.66 -39.92
CA PHE A 521 28.06 12.12 -41.28
C PHE A 521 27.84 10.60 -41.29
N LEU A 522 28.56 9.86 -40.43
CA LEU A 522 28.39 8.42 -40.33
C LEU A 522 27.02 8.03 -39.77
N ASN A 523 26.43 8.85 -38.89
CA ASN A 523 25.09 8.62 -38.40
C ASN A 523 24.02 8.81 -39.49
N GLU A 524 24.19 9.81 -40.37
CA GLU A 524 23.29 10.07 -41.50
C GLU A 524 23.44 9.02 -42.60
N LYS A 525 24.69 8.67 -42.98
CA LYS A 525 24.96 7.69 -44.04
C LYS A 525 24.59 6.26 -43.63
N TYR A 526 24.81 5.90 -42.36
CA TYR A 526 24.50 4.57 -41.81
C TYR A 526 23.52 4.71 -40.64
N PRO A 527 22.20 4.77 -40.88
CA PRO A 527 21.23 5.12 -39.85
C PRO A 527 21.11 4.10 -38.71
N ASP A 528 21.52 2.84 -38.91
CA ASP A 528 21.43 1.77 -37.90
C ASP A 528 22.81 1.29 -37.41
N PRO A 529 23.04 1.16 -36.09
CA PRO A 529 22.17 1.62 -35.01
C PRO A 529 22.19 3.16 -34.91
N PRO A 530 21.07 3.84 -34.62
CA PRO A 530 21.04 5.30 -34.52
C PRO A 530 21.93 5.77 -33.35
N LEU A 531 22.70 6.84 -33.56
CA LEU A 531 23.53 7.45 -32.52
C LEU A 531 22.78 8.49 -31.67
N TYR A 532 21.61 8.94 -32.16
CA TYR A 532 20.74 9.89 -31.47
C TYR A 532 19.35 9.30 -31.27
N PRO A 533 18.61 9.73 -30.23
CA PRO A 533 17.20 9.45 -30.08
C PRO A 533 16.39 9.86 -31.30
N ALA A 534 15.28 9.15 -31.56
CA ALA A 534 14.36 9.50 -32.63
C ALA A 534 13.59 10.80 -32.36
N ASP A 535 13.41 11.14 -31.08
CA ASP A 535 12.77 12.36 -30.62
C ASP A 535 13.63 13.61 -30.95
N PRO A 536 13.11 14.57 -31.73
CA PRO A 536 13.84 15.77 -32.12
C PRO A 536 14.28 16.64 -30.93
N GLU A 537 13.48 16.73 -29.86
CA GLU A 537 13.80 17.52 -28.67
C GLU A 537 14.92 16.86 -27.88
N LYS A 538 14.85 15.53 -27.70
CA LYS A 538 15.94 14.78 -27.03
C LYS A 538 17.23 14.80 -27.85
N LYS A 539 17.14 14.69 -29.18
CA LYS A 539 18.29 14.85 -30.07
C LYS A 539 18.90 16.24 -29.97
N ALA A 540 18.08 17.30 -29.91
CA ALA A 540 18.56 18.66 -29.70
C ALA A 540 19.25 18.80 -28.33
N LYS A 541 18.68 18.19 -27.29
CA LYS A 541 19.26 18.18 -25.94
C LYS A 541 20.61 17.44 -25.90
N ASP A 542 20.73 16.30 -26.58
CA ASP A 542 22.02 15.59 -26.71
C ASP A 542 23.09 16.46 -27.35
N LYS A 543 22.75 17.16 -28.43
CA LYS A 543 23.67 18.08 -29.11
C LYS A 543 24.07 19.25 -28.19
N GLU A 544 23.12 19.82 -27.45
CA GLU A 544 23.39 20.88 -26.46
C GLU A 544 24.39 20.38 -25.38
N LEU A 545 24.18 19.18 -24.84
CA LEU A 545 25.06 18.60 -23.82
C LEU A 545 26.46 18.30 -24.36
N ILE A 546 26.57 17.79 -25.58
CA ILE A 546 27.86 17.57 -26.27
C ILE A 546 28.61 18.91 -26.43
N GLU A 547 27.90 19.97 -26.84
CA GLU A 547 28.49 21.31 -26.98
C GLU A 547 28.97 21.84 -25.62
N LYS A 548 28.14 21.73 -24.58
CA LYS A 548 28.51 22.15 -23.20
C LYS A 548 29.70 21.37 -22.67
N PHE A 549 29.78 20.07 -22.93
CA PHE A 549 30.92 19.25 -22.53
C PHE A 549 32.24 19.70 -23.19
N GLY A 550 32.16 20.35 -24.36
CA GLY A 550 33.30 21.03 -24.97
C GLY A 550 34.01 22.02 -24.03
N LYS A 551 33.27 22.68 -23.13
CA LYS A 551 33.83 23.57 -22.09
C LYS A 551 34.64 22.79 -21.05
N VAL A 552 34.17 21.61 -20.63
CA VAL A 552 34.90 20.72 -19.72
C VAL A 552 36.24 20.31 -20.35
N VAL A 553 36.21 19.91 -21.62
CA VAL A 553 37.41 19.56 -22.38
C VAL A 553 38.40 20.73 -22.45
N ALA A 554 37.91 21.95 -22.74
CA ALA A 554 38.74 23.14 -22.77
C ALA A 554 39.37 23.47 -21.41
N THR A 555 38.60 23.39 -20.32
CA THR A 555 39.08 23.63 -18.95
C THR A 555 40.11 22.59 -18.52
N TRP A 556 39.90 21.31 -18.83
CA TRP A 556 40.88 20.26 -18.57
C TRP A 556 42.16 20.44 -19.38
N ALA A 557 42.05 20.79 -20.67
CA ALA A 557 43.22 21.08 -21.48
C ALA A 557 44.01 22.28 -20.91
N ALA A 558 43.33 23.35 -20.51
CA ALA A 558 43.97 24.51 -19.89
C ALA A 558 44.66 24.16 -18.55
N ALA A 559 44.07 23.25 -17.76
CA ALA A 559 44.66 22.74 -16.51
C ALA A 559 45.94 21.94 -16.74
N LEU A 560 45.91 20.98 -17.68
CA LEU A 560 47.04 20.10 -17.98
C LEU A 560 48.22 20.87 -18.58
N TYR A 561 47.95 21.88 -19.40
CA TYR A 561 48.97 22.65 -20.09
C TYR A 561 49.26 24.02 -19.43
N LYS A 562 48.68 24.32 -18.26
CA LYS A 562 48.82 25.55 -17.45
C LYS A 562 48.76 26.85 -18.27
N LYS A 563 47.72 27.02 -19.10
CA LYS A 563 47.64 28.12 -20.10
C LYS A 563 46.87 29.37 -19.66
N ASP A 564 46.16 29.36 -18.55
CA ASP A 564 45.13 30.37 -18.26
C ASP A 564 45.23 31.05 -16.88
N GLY A 565 46.27 30.80 -16.10
CA GLY A 565 46.50 31.47 -14.80
C GLY A 565 45.47 31.17 -13.69
N LYS A 566 44.40 30.41 -14.00
CA LYS A 566 43.33 30.07 -13.05
C LYS A 566 43.79 29.12 -11.96
N THR A 567 43.17 29.21 -10.80
CA THR A 567 43.34 28.26 -9.69
C THR A 567 42.63 26.94 -9.97
N ASN A 568 43.03 25.86 -9.29
CA ASN A 568 42.34 24.57 -9.44
C ASN A 568 40.90 24.61 -8.93
N GLN A 569 40.60 25.44 -7.93
CA GLN A 569 39.23 25.59 -7.43
C GLN A 569 38.29 26.20 -8.47
N GLU A 570 38.72 27.26 -9.17
CA GLU A 570 37.94 27.86 -10.26
C GLU A 570 37.70 26.88 -11.41
N ARG A 571 38.71 26.06 -11.72
CA ARG A 571 38.58 25.01 -12.76
C ARG A 571 37.60 23.91 -12.33
N ILE A 572 37.68 23.44 -11.08
CA ILE A 572 36.76 22.44 -10.53
C ILE A 572 35.33 22.97 -10.55
N GLN A 573 35.11 24.22 -10.13
CA GLN A 573 33.78 24.81 -10.14
C GLN A 573 33.20 24.85 -11.57
N SER A 574 33.98 25.34 -12.54
CA SER A 574 33.52 25.39 -13.93
C SER A 574 33.23 24.02 -14.54
N ILE A 575 33.89 22.96 -14.07
CA ILE A 575 33.62 21.59 -14.51
C ILE A 575 32.34 21.07 -13.82
N ASN A 576 32.22 21.27 -12.51
CA ASN A 576 31.08 20.82 -11.73
C ASN A 576 29.77 21.42 -12.22
N ASP A 577 29.75 22.68 -12.64
CA ASP A 577 28.54 23.31 -13.16
C ASP A 577 27.99 22.58 -14.39
N VAL A 578 28.88 22.10 -15.29
CA VAL A 578 28.49 21.33 -16.48
C VAL A 578 28.13 19.89 -16.12
N LEU A 579 28.92 19.26 -15.24
CA LEU A 579 28.68 17.88 -14.84
C LEU A 579 27.37 17.73 -14.04
N LEU A 580 26.99 18.72 -13.24
CA LEU A 580 25.73 18.69 -12.50
C LEU A 580 24.52 18.73 -13.44
N GLU A 581 24.57 19.52 -14.51
CA GLU A 581 23.52 19.53 -15.53
C GLU A 581 23.44 18.16 -16.23
N MET A 582 24.60 17.58 -16.58
CA MET A 582 24.67 16.26 -17.20
C MET A 582 24.18 15.12 -16.30
N GLU A 583 24.42 15.22 -14.98
CA GLU A 583 23.92 14.29 -13.97
C GLU A 583 22.40 14.42 -13.82
N THR A 584 21.90 15.65 -13.74
CA THR A 584 20.46 15.94 -13.66
C THR A 584 19.74 15.38 -14.88
N GLU A 585 20.31 15.53 -16.08
CA GLU A 585 19.75 14.93 -17.30
C GLU A 585 19.69 13.39 -17.22
N LEU A 586 20.75 12.72 -16.73
CA LEU A 586 20.73 11.26 -16.59
C LEU A 586 19.69 10.79 -15.56
N GLU A 587 19.55 11.52 -14.45
CA GLU A 587 18.52 11.28 -13.44
C GLU A 587 17.11 11.45 -14.01
N GLU A 588 16.88 12.51 -14.79
CA GLU A 588 15.61 12.76 -15.47
C GLU A 588 15.30 11.68 -16.52
N ARG A 589 16.31 11.23 -17.28
CA ARG A 589 16.16 10.16 -18.27
C ARG A 589 15.98 8.78 -17.64
N GLY A 590 16.51 8.55 -16.45
CA GLY A 590 16.45 7.26 -15.76
C GLY A 590 17.18 6.13 -16.49
N THR A 591 18.16 6.43 -17.34
CA THR A 591 18.91 5.46 -18.16
C THR A 591 20.38 5.43 -17.79
N THR A 592 21.06 4.32 -18.07
CA THR A 592 22.51 4.18 -17.84
C THR A 592 23.34 4.95 -18.86
N PHE A 593 22.84 5.12 -20.09
CA PHE A 593 23.51 5.84 -21.18
C PHE A 593 22.56 6.84 -21.82
N TYR A 594 23.09 7.99 -22.26
CA TYR A 594 22.29 9.06 -22.89
C TYR A 594 21.45 8.59 -24.09
N GLY A 595 21.95 7.61 -24.87
CA GLY A 595 21.27 7.06 -26.05
C GLY A 595 20.34 5.86 -25.77
N GLY A 596 20.16 5.43 -24.52
CA GLY A 596 19.36 4.25 -24.18
C GLY A 596 20.07 2.90 -24.44
N SER A 597 19.30 1.82 -24.65
CA SER A 597 19.81 0.46 -24.89
C SER A 597 19.49 -0.02 -26.32
N THR A 598 20.19 -1.04 -26.84
CA THR A 598 19.93 -1.71 -28.13
C THR A 598 19.33 -3.10 -27.97
N GLU A 599 18.63 -3.62 -28.98
CA GLU A 599 18.09 -4.99 -28.91
C GLU A 599 19.24 -6.00 -28.81
N PRO A 600 19.22 -6.94 -27.85
CA PRO A 600 20.17 -8.04 -27.80
C PRO A 600 20.11 -8.90 -29.08
N PRO A 601 21.20 -9.50 -29.57
CA PRO A 601 21.15 -10.42 -30.71
C PRO A 601 20.23 -11.62 -30.44
N LYS A 602 19.43 -12.04 -31.43
CA LYS A 602 18.55 -13.22 -31.34
C LYS A 602 19.35 -14.52 -31.39
N GLU A 603 19.05 -15.44 -30.48
CA GLU A 603 19.63 -16.78 -30.52
C GLU A 603 19.13 -17.55 -31.76
N GLU A 604 20.06 -18.09 -32.54
CA GLU A 604 19.73 -18.79 -33.78
C GLU A 604 18.88 -20.04 -33.52
N GLY A 605 17.85 -20.25 -34.34
CA GLY A 605 16.93 -21.39 -34.22
C GLY A 605 15.94 -21.33 -33.05
N LYS A 606 15.94 -20.24 -32.26
CA LYS A 606 14.98 -20.03 -31.17
C LYS A 606 13.95 -18.96 -31.52
N SER A 607 12.74 -19.11 -30.98
CA SER A 607 11.78 -18.00 -30.90
C SER A 607 12.29 -16.96 -29.90
N ARG A 608 11.75 -15.74 -29.94
CA ARG A 608 12.12 -14.71 -28.96
C ARG A 608 10.90 -14.20 -28.22
N LEU A 609 10.93 -14.30 -26.89
CA LEU A 609 9.90 -13.74 -26.04
C LEU A 609 10.40 -12.45 -25.37
N TYR A 610 9.84 -11.32 -25.78
CA TYR A 610 10.01 -10.07 -25.07
C TYR A 610 9.10 -10.05 -23.84
N SER A 611 9.71 -9.95 -22.67
CA SER A 611 9.12 -10.24 -21.37
C SER A 611 9.45 -9.12 -20.37
N MET A 612 8.93 -9.23 -19.16
CA MET A 612 9.47 -8.57 -17.98
C MET A 612 9.34 -9.56 -16.83
N ASN A 613 10.43 -9.81 -16.08
CA ASN A 613 10.52 -10.93 -15.12
C ASN A 613 9.33 -11.02 -14.15
N PHE A 614 8.90 -9.86 -13.65
CA PHE A 614 7.82 -9.71 -12.68
C PHE A 614 6.43 -9.51 -13.29
N CYS A 615 6.28 -9.48 -14.62
CA CYS A 615 4.99 -9.29 -15.29
C CYS A 615 4.15 -10.59 -15.31
N PRO A 616 2.95 -10.61 -14.72
CA PRO A 616 2.10 -11.81 -14.74
C PRO A 616 1.57 -12.15 -16.14
N PHE A 617 1.36 -11.15 -16.99
CA PHE A 617 0.94 -11.36 -18.38
C PHE A 617 2.06 -11.98 -19.22
N ALA A 618 3.31 -11.52 -19.05
CA ALA A 618 4.44 -12.12 -19.75
C ALA A 618 4.72 -13.54 -19.27
N GLN A 619 4.46 -13.81 -17.97
CA GLN A 619 4.57 -15.15 -17.43
C GLN A 619 3.59 -16.15 -18.08
N ARG A 620 2.37 -15.73 -18.46
CA ARG A 620 1.45 -16.59 -19.24
C ARG A 620 2.13 -17.10 -20.51
N ALA A 621 2.73 -16.20 -21.29
CA ALA A 621 3.40 -16.56 -22.54
C ALA A 621 4.59 -17.49 -22.28
N ARG A 622 5.42 -17.23 -21.25
CA ARG A 622 6.52 -18.14 -20.84
C ARG A 622 6.02 -19.54 -20.52
N ILE A 623 4.97 -19.64 -19.71
CA ILE A 623 4.37 -20.92 -19.31
C ILE A 623 3.88 -21.68 -20.55
N ILE A 624 3.15 -21.01 -21.46
CA ILE A 624 2.64 -21.69 -22.66
C ILE A 624 3.77 -22.14 -23.58
N CYS A 625 4.82 -21.32 -23.77
CA CYS A 625 6.00 -21.75 -24.50
C CYS A 625 6.66 -22.98 -23.85
N ASN A 626 6.76 -23.05 -22.52
CA ASN A 626 7.29 -24.20 -21.80
C ASN A 626 6.41 -25.45 -21.95
N VAL A 627 5.09 -25.31 -21.80
CA VAL A 627 4.10 -26.39 -21.93
C VAL A 627 4.12 -26.97 -23.34
N LYS A 628 4.18 -26.12 -24.36
CA LYS A 628 4.28 -26.50 -25.78
C LYS A 628 5.71 -26.85 -26.22
N LYS A 629 6.69 -26.79 -25.30
CA LYS A 629 8.11 -27.10 -25.53
C LYS A 629 8.73 -26.31 -26.69
N ILE A 630 8.33 -25.04 -26.84
CA ILE A 630 8.85 -24.14 -27.89
C ILE A 630 10.22 -23.61 -27.45
N PRO A 631 11.31 -23.87 -28.20
CA PRO A 631 12.61 -23.28 -27.90
C PRO A 631 12.54 -21.77 -28.05
N HIS A 632 12.86 -21.03 -26.99
CA HIS A 632 12.85 -19.57 -27.01
C HIS A 632 13.95 -18.97 -26.15
N ASP A 633 14.43 -17.79 -26.55
CA ASP A 633 15.18 -16.89 -25.70
C ASP A 633 14.24 -15.85 -25.07
N ILE A 634 14.71 -15.16 -24.02
CA ILE A 634 13.94 -14.16 -23.29
C ILE A 634 14.71 -12.85 -23.26
N VAL A 635 14.06 -11.77 -23.67
CA VAL A 635 14.57 -10.40 -23.51
C VAL A 635 13.66 -9.67 -22.53
N ASN A 636 14.19 -9.31 -21.36
CA ASN A 636 13.43 -8.54 -20.37
C ASN A 636 13.48 -7.03 -20.68
N ILE A 637 12.31 -6.40 -20.71
CA ILE A 637 12.12 -4.98 -21.00
C ILE A 637 11.87 -4.22 -19.70
N ASP A 638 12.68 -3.19 -19.44
CA ASP A 638 12.38 -2.18 -18.42
C ASP A 638 11.13 -1.40 -18.85
N LEU A 639 10.03 -1.57 -18.11
CA LEU A 639 8.75 -0.94 -18.43
C LEU A 639 8.67 0.52 -17.99
N LYS A 640 9.60 1.02 -17.18
CA LYS A 640 9.72 2.44 -16.84
C LYS A 640 10.52 3.17 -17.92
N ASN A 641 11.70 2.65 -18.24
CA ASN A 641 12.62 3.23 -19.22
C ASN A 641 12.70 2.33 -20.45
N LYS A 642 11.61 2.29 -21.22
CA LYS A 642 11.49 1.38 -22.35
C LYS A 642 12.52 1.74 -23.44
N PRO A 643 13.24 0.75 -24.00
CA PRO A 643 14.11 1.01 -25.12
C PRO A 643 13.34 1.47 -26.35
N ASP A 644 13.87 2.47 -27.07
CA ASP A 644 13.25 2.99 -28.29
C ASP A 644 13.04 1.91 -29.36
N TRP A 645 13.97 0.96 -29.49
CA TRP A 645 13.85 -0.13 -30.46
C TRP A 645 12.68 -1.07 -30.16
N TYR A 646 12.26 -1.18 -28.90
CA TYR A 646 11.18 -2.11 -28.53
C TYR A 646 9.83 -1.67 -29.10
N PHE A 647 9.63 -0.36 -29.32
CA PHE A 647 8.41 0.15 -29.95
C PHE A 647 8.24 -0.28 -31.41
N LYS A 648 9.32 -0.71 -32.09
CA LYS A 648 9.23 -1.33 -33.42
C LYS A 648 8.66 -2.75 -33.36
N ILE A 649 8.83 -3.44 -32.23
CA ILE A 649 8.30 -4.78 -31.98
C ILE A 649 6.87 -4.70 -31.47
N HIS A 650 6.64 -3.88 -30.42
CA HIS A 650 5.32 -3.69 -29.83
C HIS A 650 4.97 -2.18 -29.83
N PRO A 651 4.04 -1.71 -30.68
CA PRO A 651 3.75 -0.27 -30.84
C PRO A 651 3.33 0.45 -29.56
N LYS A 652 2.65 -0.23 -28.63
CA LYS A 652 2.28 0.32 -27.32
C LYS A 652 3.36 0.14 -26.23
N GLY A 653 4.49 -0.48 -26.55
CA GLY A 653 5.56 -0.81 -25.60
C GLY A 653 5.15 -1.75 -24.45
N LEU A 654 4.13 -2.59 -24.65
CA LEU A 654 3.67 -3.54 -23.63
C LEU A 654 4.40 -4.88 -23.77
N VAL A 655 4.36 -5.70 -22.73
CA VAL A 655 4.83 -7.09 -22.73
C VAL A 655 3.69 -8.00 -22.27
N PRO A 656 3.59 -9.24 -22.77
CA PRO A 656 4.53 -9.92 -23.68
C PRO A 656 4.39 -9.53 -25.16
N ALA A 657 5.48 -9.73 -25.89
CA ALA A 657 5.47 -9.91 -27.35
C ALA A 657 6.31 -11.15 -27.70
N LEU A 658 5.83 -12.00 -28.60
CA LEU A 658 6.52 -13.22 -29.05
C LEU A 658 6.85 -13.09 -30.54
N ASP A 659 8.14 -13.10 -30.87
CA ASP A 659 8.63 -13.33 -32.22
C ASP A 659 8.76 -14.84 -32.46
N LEU A 660 7.78 -15.38 -33.17
CA LEU A 660 7.73 -16.76 -33.60
C LEU A 660 7.99 -16.80 -35.11
N GLU A 661 9.19 -17.23 -35.52
CA GLU A 661 9.56 -17.37 -36.94
C GLU A 661 9.41 -16.06 -37.76
N GLY A 662 9.65 -14.90 -37.15
CA GLY A 662 9.50 -13.58 -37.77
C GLY A 662 8.10 -13.01 -37.69
N GLN A 663 7.11 -13.78 -37.21
CA GLN A 663 5.77 -13.28 -36.89
C GLN A 663 5.73 -12.76 -35.45
N ILE A 664 5.41 -11.48 -35.30
CA ILE A 664 5.20 -10.88 -33.98
C ILE A 664 3.76 -11.12 -33.51
N LEU A 665 3.63 -11.81 -32.40
CA LEU A 665 2.37 -12.02 -31.67
C LEU A 665 2.39 -11.16 -30.40
N VAL A 666 1.30 -10.46 -30.13
CA VAL A 666 1.14 -9.58 -28.96
C VAL A 666 -0.12 -9.98 -28.18
N GLU A 667 -0.26 -9.47 -26.97
CA GLU A 667 -1.33 -9.81 -26.01
C GLU A 667 -1.23 -11.24 -25.45
N SER A 668 -1.18 -11.36 -24.13
CA SER A 668 -0.87 -12.65 -23.47
C SER A 668 -1.88 -13.78 -23.73
N LEU A 669 -3.16 -13.45 -23.90
CA LEU A 669 -4.21 -14.45 -24.18
C LEU A 669 -4.20 -14.86 -25.66
N ASP A 670 -3.99 -13.91 -26.57
CA ASP A 670 -3.93 -14.18 -28.00
C ASP A 670 -2.71 -15.03 -28.35
N ILE A 671 -1.55 -14.76 -27.72
CA ILE A 671 -0.37 -15.62 -27.82
C ILE A 671 -0.71 -17.03 -27.33
N ALA A 672 -1.38 -17.18 -26.19
CA ALA A 672 -1.72 -18.49 -25.64
C ALA A 672 -2.67 -19.29 -26.54
N GLU A 673 -3.71 -18.64 -27.09
CA GLU A 673 -4.65 -19.26 -28.04
C GLU A 673 -3.93 -19.66 -29.32
N PHE A 674 -3.15 -18.74 -29.93
CA PHE A 674 -2.43 -19.00 -31.17
C PHE A 674 -1.46 -20.17 -31.03
N LEU A 675 -0.68 -20.20 -29.94
CA LEU A 675 0.25 -21.30 -29.68
C LEU A 675 -0.48 -22.62 -29.43
N ASN A 676 -1.65 -22.60 -28.77
CA ASN A 676 -2.45 -23.81 -28.58
C ASN A 676 -3.05 -24.33 -29.89
N GLU A 677 -3.42 -23.45 -30.83
CA GLU A 677 -3.90 -23.85 -32.15
C GLU A 677 -2.77 -24.34 -33.07
N LYS A 678 -1.62 -23.64 -33.10
CA LYS A 678 -0.46 -24.01 -33.92
C LYS A 678 0.22 -25.29 -33.42
N TYR A 679 0.25 -25.50 -32.10
CA TYR A 679 0.85 -26.68 -31.46
C TYR A 679 -0.23 -27.40 -30.64
N PRO A 680 -1.02 -28.32 -31.23
CA PRO A 680 -2.16 -28.92 -30.56
C PRO A 680 -1.78 -29.82 -29.36
N ASP A 681 -0.56 -30.35 -29.32
CA ASP A 681 -0.10 -31.24 -28.25
C ASP A 681 0.83 -30.52 -27.24
N PRO A 682 0.59 -30.67 -25.92
CA PRO A 682 -0.59 -31.27 -25.30
C PRO A 682 -1.83 -30.37 -25.45
N PRO A 683 -3.05 -30.93 -25.57
CA PRO A 683 -4.27 -30.13 -25.67
C PRO A 683 -4.53 -29.37 -24.35
N LEU A 684 -4.78 -28.07 -24.44
CA LEU A 684 -5.03 -27.23 -23.25
C LEU A 684 -6.50 -26.95 -22.98
N TYR A 685 -7.38 -27.33 -23.90
CA TYR A 685 -8.82 -27.25 -23.73
C TYR A 685 -9.45 -28.64 -23.84
N PRO A 686 -10.61 -28.87 -23.19
CA PRO A 686 -11.41 -30.05 -23.43
C PRO A 686 -11.77 -30.21 -24.91
N ALA A 687 -11.83 -31.46 -25.38
CA ALA A 687 -12.28 -31.76 -26.74
C ALA A 687 -13.77 -31.41 -26.94
N ASP A 688 -14.57 -31.48 -25.87
CA ASP A 688 -15.97 -31.10 -25.86
C ASP A 688 -16.14 -29.57 -26.08
N PRO A 689 -16.86 -29.13 -27.12
CA PRO A 689 -17.02 -27.72 -27.44
C PRO A 689 -17.72 -26.89 -26.35
N GLU A 690 -18.67 -27.47 -25.62
CA GLU A 690 -19.39 -26.75 -24.55
C GLU A 690 -18.51 -26.57 -23.32
N LYS A 691 -17.74 -27.60 -22.94
CA LYS A 691 -16.73 -27.51 -21.88
C LYS A 691 -15.63 -26.51 -22.26
N LYS A 692 -15.16 -26.53 -23.51
CA LYS A 692 -14.21 -25.52 -24.03
C LYS A 692 -14.78 -24.09 -23.96
N ALA A 693 -16.04 -23.90 -24.33
CA ALA A 693 -16.70 -22.59 -24.24
C ALA A 693 -16.81 -22.10 -22.79
N LYS A 694 -17.14 -23.00 -21.84
CA LYS A 694 -17.16 -22.70 -20.41
C LYS A 694 -15.78 -22.32 -19.87
N ASP A 695 -14.71 -22.98 -20.32
CA ASP A 695 -13.34 -22.64 -19.95
C ASP A 695 -12.94 -21.25 -20.46
N LYS A 696 -13.34 -20.91 -21.70
CA LYS A 696 -13.14 -19.55 -22.24
C LYS A 696 -13.95 -18.49 -21.47
N GLU A 697 -15.20 -18.78 -21.14
CA GLU A 697 -16.03 -17.90 -20.31
C GLU A 697 -15.42 -17.69 -18.92
N LEU A 698 -14.82 -18.75 -18.34
CA LEU A 698 -14.12 -18.68 -17.08
C LEU A 698 -12.88 -17.79 -17.20
N ILE A 699 -12.04 -17.96 -18.22
CA ILE A 699 -10.88 -17.09 -18.46
C ILE A 699 -11.29 -15.62 -18.58
N GLU A 700 -12.38 -15.34 -19.30
CA GLU A 700 -12.89 -13.98 -19.48
C GLU A 700 -13.45 -13.38 -18.19
N LYS A 701 -14.20 -14.15 -17.39
CA LYS A 701 -14.67 -13.68 -16.06
C LYS A 701 -13.51 -13.28 -15.16
N PHE A 702 -12.37 -13.93 -15.31
CA PHE A 702 -11.17 -13.66 -14.53
C PHE A 702 -10.32 -12.50 -15.07
N SER A 703 -10.49 -12.07 -16.32
CA SER A 703 -9.81 -10.87 -16.82
C SER A 703 -10.12 -9.66 -15.91
N LYS A 704 -11.35 -9.56 -15.41
CA LYS A 704 -11.78 -8.54 -14.42
C LYS A 704 -11.08 -8.68 -13.06
N LEU A 705 -10.74 -9.90 -12.64
CA LEU A 705 -9.95 -10.17 -11.43
C LEU A 705 -8.48 -9.77 -11.60
N THR A 706 -7.91 -9.96 -12.79
CA THR A 706 -6.53 -9.54 -13.06
C THR A 706 -6.32 -8.04 -12.83
N ALA A 707 -7.36 -7.23 -13.10
CA ALA A 707 -7.36 -5.80 -12.80
C ALA A 707 -7.30 -5.53 -11.29
N ALA A 708 -8.06 -6.27 -10.47
CA ALA A 708 -8.04 -6.13 -9.01
C ALA A 708 -6.68 -6.49 -8.39
N TRP A 709 -6.07 -7.60 -8.85
CA TRP A 709 -4.70 -7.95 -8.49
C TRP A 709 -3.68 -6.91 -8.94
N SER A 710 -3.85 -6.37 -10.15
CA SER A 710 -2.96 -5.32 -10.65
C SER A 710 -3.01 -4.08 -9.76
N VAL A 711 -4.21 -3.66 -9.32
CA VAL A 711 -4.36 -2.56 -8.35
C VAL A 711 -3.70 -2.92 -7.02
N ALA A 712 -3.89 -4.14 -6.50
CA ALA A 712 -3.28 -4.56 -5.23
C ALA A 712 -1.73 -4.58 -5.28
N LEU A 713 -1.14 -4.91 -6.43
CA LEU A 713 0.30 -4.99 -6.61
C LEU A 713 0.95 -3.62 -6.92
N HIS A 714 0.27 -2.74 -7.66
CA HIS A 714 0.87 -1.50 -8.18
C HIS A 714 0.38 -0.21 -7.50
N SER A 715 -0.70 -0.25 -6.70
CA SER A 715 -1.23 0.96 -6.04
C SER A 715 -0.52 1.27 -4.72
N LYS A 716 -0.29 2.57 -4.48
CA LYS A 716 0.14 3.15 -3.20
C LYS A 716 -1.02 3.36 -2.22
N ASP A 717 -2.26 3.29 -2.71
CA ASP A 717 -3.47 3.55 -1.92
C ASP A 717 -3.87 2.34 -1.07
N ASP A 718 -4.83 2.55 -0.16
CA ASP A 718 -5.41 1.52 0.71
C ASP A 718 -5.92 0.30 -0.10
N LYS A 719 -5.15 -0.79 -0.02
CA LYS A 719 -5.33 -2.04 -0.80
C LYS A 719 -6.50 -2.89 -0.30
N SER A 720 -7.07 -2.48 0.81
CA SER A 720 -8.12 -3.18 1.53
C SER A 720 -9.45 -3.28 0.75
N SER A 721 -9.66 -2.45 -0.28
CA SER A 721 -10.79 -2.54 -1.22
C SER A 721 -10.63 -3.65 -2.27
N GLN A 722 -9.40 -4.09 -2.56
CA GLN A 722 -9.12 -5.16 -3.52
C GLN A 722 -9.15 -6.54 -2.87
N GLU A 723 -8.92 -6.61 -1.56
CA GLU A 723 -8.95 -7.84 -0.76
C GLU A 723 -10.27 -8.61 -0.91
N SER A 724 -11.41 -7.91 -0.85
CA SER A 724 -12.74 -8.53 -1.02
C SER A 724 -12.93 -9.04 -2.46
N ALA A 725 -12.52 -8.26 -3.47
CA ALA A 725 -12.62 -8.69 -4.87
C ALA A 725 -11.72 -9.90 -5.18
N ILE A 726 -10.51 -9.93 -4.62
CA ILE A 726 -9.59 -11.05 -4.72
C ILE A 726 -10.15 -12.27 -3.99
N THR A 727 -10.68 -12.11 -2.77
CA THR A 727 -11.25 -13.18 -1.96
C THR A 727 -12.52 -13.78 -2.60
N ASP A 728 -13.45 -12.94 -3.08
CA ASP A 728 -14.66 -13.38 -3.79
C ASP A 728 -14.30 -14.15 -5.05
N ALA A 729 -13.27 -13.70 -5.78
CA ALA A 729 -12.80 -14.43 -6.93
C ALA A 729 -12.17 -15.77 -6.56
N LEU A 730 -11.30 -15.84 -5.54
CA LEU A 730 -10.75 -17.10 -5.01
C LEU A 730 -11.86 -18.05 -4.51
N LEU A 731 -12.97 -17.53 -4.00
CA LEU A 731 -14.12 -18.35 -3.63
C LEU A 731 -14.85 -18.88 -4.87
N LYS A 732 -15.04 -18.06 -5.92
CA LYS A 732 -15.59 -18.52 -7.20
C LYS A 732 -14.70 -19.59 -7.85
N MET A 733 -13.38 -19.45 -7.72
CA MET A 733 -12.38 -20.45 -8.11
C MET A 733 -12.62 -21.77 -7.39
N GLU A 734 -12.72 -21.73 -6.06
CA GLU A 734 -12.96 -22.90 -5.21
C GLU A 734 -14.27 -23.58 -5.57
N ILE A 735 -15.37 -22.82 -5.70
CA ILE A 735 -16.69 -23.34 -6.07
C ILE A 735 -16.63 -24.06 -7.42
N GLU A 736 -15.88 -23.52 -8.39
CA GLU A 736 -15.74 -24.15 -9.70
C GLU A 736 -14.92 -25.45 -9.63
N LEU A 737 -13.83 -25.52 -8.86
CA LEU A 737 -13.10 -26.77 -8.62
C LEU A 737 -13.97 -27.81 -7.90
N VAL A 738 -14.75 -27.38 -6.90
CA VAL A 738 -15.68 -28.26 -6.17
C VAL A 738 -16.75 -28.82 -7.10
N LYS A 739 -17.30 -28.00 -8.01
CA LYS A 739 -18.28 -28.44 -9.03
C LYS A 739 -17.67 -29.44 -10.00
N ARG A 740 -16.44 -29.21 -10.45
CA ARG A 740 -15.74 -30.11 -11.39
C ARG A 740 -15.30 -31.41 -10.73
N GLY A 741 -15.04 -31.39 -9.42
CA GLY A 741 -14.58 -32.56 -8.67
C GLY A 741 -13.15 -32.99 -9.00
N THR A 742 -12.41 -32.16 -9.74
CA THR A 742 -11.07 -32.43 -10.27
C THR A 742 -9.98 -31.72 -9.46
N THR A 743 -8.71 -32.07 -9.69
CA THR A 743 -7.55 -31.35 -9.11
C THR A 743 -7.26 -30.05 -9.85
N PHE A 744 -7.36 -30.08 -11.18
CA PHE A 744 -7.15 -28.93 -12.07
C PHE A 744 -8.44 -28.51 -12.75
N TYR A 745 -8.53 -27.24 -13.16
CA TYR A 745 -9.68 -26.76 -13.93
C TYR A 745 -9.76 -27.50 -15.27
N GLY A 746 -8.63 -27.68 -15.94
CA GLY A 746 -8.53 -28.37 -17.22
C GLY A 746 -8.75 -29.88 -17.18
N GLY A 747 -9.57 -30.42 -16.26
CA GLY A 747 -9.83 -31.85 -16.13
C GLY A 747 -10.35 -32.47 -17.43
N ILE A 748 -9.43 -33.00 -18.25
CA ILE A 748 -9.73 -33.81 -19.43
C ILE A 748 -10.10 -35.20 -18.91
N GLU A 749 -11.30 -35.68 -19.22
CA GLU A 749 -11.63 -37.10 -19.11
C GLU A 749 -10.78 -37.87 -20.14
N GLY A 750 -9.77 -38.59 -19.65
CA GLY A 750 -9.14 -39.72 -20.35
C GLY A 750 -8.28 -39.39 -21.57
N ILE A 751 -6.98 -39.16 -21.34
CA ILE A 751 -5.96 -39.86 -22.13
C ILE A 751 -5.08 -40.59 -21.13
N CYS A 752 -5.32 -41.89 -21.02
CA CYS A 752 -4.41 -42.81 -20.37
C CYS A 752 -3.08 -42.75 -21.12
N ALA A 753 -2.02 -42.23 -20.49
CA ALA A 753 -0.66 -42.51 -20.92
C ALA A 753 -0.38 -44.00 -20.62
N THR A 754 -0.77 -44.87 -21.54
CA THR A 754 -0.16 -46.19 -21.66
C THR A 754 0.97 -46.06 -22.67
N GLU A 755 2.21 -46.11 -22.16
CA GLU A 755 3.32 -46.77 -22.82
C GLU A 755 4.42 -47.01 -21.77
N ALA A 756 4.41 -48.22 -21.18
CA ALA A 756 5.62 -49.01 -20.90
C ALA A 756 5.26 -50.41 -20.37
N ILE A 757 5.38 -51.39 -21.28
CA ILE A 757 5.78 -52.80 -21.07
C ILE A 757 4.71 -53.82 -20.64
N VAL A 758 4.22 -54.52 -21.68
CA VAL A 758 3.85 -55.94 -21.82
C VAL A 758 4.11 -56.86 -20.61
N GLU A 759 3.06 -57.53 -20.08
CA GLU A 759 2.85 -59.00 -20.19
C GLU A 759 1.55 -59.45 -19.46
N ARG A 760 0.69 -60.17 -20.21
CA ARG A 760 -0.33 -61.19 -19.81
C ARG A 760 -1.28 -60.83 -18.65
N GLY A 761 -2.59 -60.81 -18.76
CA GLY A 761 -3.52 -61.56 -19.59
C GLY A 761 -4.83 -61.68 -18.77
N ASP A 762 -5.92 -61.84 -19.50
CA ASP A 762 -7.26 -62.24 -19.07
C ASP A 762 -8.26 -61.23 -18.49
N VAL A 763 -9.38 -61.25 -19.21
CA VAL A 763 -10.62 -60.51 -19.10
C VAL A 763 -11.55 -61.24 -18.12
N THR A 764 -12.31 -60.53 -17.28
CA THR A 764 -13.76 -60.79 -17.15
C THR A 764 -14.49 -59.66 -16.43
N CYS A 765 -15.70 -59.46 -16.93
CA CYS A 765 -16.65 -58.40 -16.67
C CYS A 765 -17.60 -58.78 -15.52
N VAL A 766 -18.42 -57.80 -15.10
CA VAL A 766 -19.88 -57.88 -14.82
C VAL A 766 -20.31 -57.22 -13.50
N GLN A 767 -20.84 -55.99 -13.69
CA GLN A 767 -22.15 -55.44 -13.28
C GLN A 767 -22.70 -55.54 -11.84
N THR A 768 -22.98 -54.32 -11.33
CA THR A 768 -24.26 -53.78 -10.80
C THR A 768 -24.91 -54.35 -9.53
N GLY A 769 -25.34 -53.42 -8.64
CA GLY A 769 -26.68 -53.51 -8.06
C GLY A 769 -26.83 -53.22 -6.55
N LEU A 770 -27.04 -51.95 -6.21
CA LEU A 770 -28.04 -51.40 -5.26
C LEU A 770 -28.48 -52.22 -4.01
N ASN A 771 -28.04 -51.73 -2.83
CA ASN A 771 -28.84 -51.20 -1.68
C ASN A 771 -29.90 -52.08 -0.94
N PRO A 772 -30.33 -51.70 0.30
CA PRO A 772 -29.68 -51.72 1.62
C PRO A 772 -30.54 -52.55 2.63
N ILE A 773 -30.22 -52.60 3.95
CA ILE A 773 -31.18 -52.63 5.10
C ILE A 773 -30.53 -53.05 6.46
N LEU A 774 -30.81 -52.20 7.47
CA LEU A 774 -31.06 -52.38 8.92
C LEU A 774 -30.07 -53.05 9.91
N SER A 775 -29.74 -52.22 10.92
CA SER A 775 -30.01 -52.36 12.37
C SER A 775 -29.05 -53.08 13.34
N LYS A 776 -28.57 -52.25 14.28
CA LYS A 776 -28.56 -52.36 15.75
C LYS A 776 -27.83 -53.49 16.50
N GLN A 777 -26.98 -53.00 17.42
CA GLN A 777 -26.75 -53.41 18.81
C GLN A 777 -25.99 -54.71 19.09
N SER A 778 -24.85 -54.58 19.78
CA SER A 778 -24.75 -54.92 21.22
C SER A 778 -23.36 -54.65 21.78
N SER A 779 -23.35 -54.05 22.97
CA SER A 779 -22.26 -53.80 23.91
C SER A 779 -21.74 -55.05 24.60
N VAL A 780 -20.44 -55.14 24.93
CA VAL A 780 -19.91 -55.75 26.17
C VAL A 780 -18.62 -55.02 26.57
N GLU A 781 -18.59 -54.54 27.81
CA GLU A 781 -17.44 -53.98 28.55
C GLU A 781 -16.53 -55.09 29.09
N CYS A 782 -15.22 -54.85 29.25
CA CYS A 782 -14.53 -55.16 30.50
C CYS A 782 -13.16 -54.47 30.62
N GLN A 783 -12.81 -54.19 31.86
CA GLN A 783 -11.96 -53.09 32.34
C GLN A 783 -10.47 -53.43 32.48
N ALA A 784 -9.67 -52.37 32.30
CA ALA A 784 -8.48 -51.92 33.03
C ALA A 784 -7.47 -52.92 33.63
N ASP A 785 -6.20 -52.76 33.22
CA ASP A 785 -5.10 -52.67 34.19
C ASP A 785 -4.11 -51.55 33.81
N ARG A 786 -3.60 -50.87 34.82
CA ARG A 786 -2.75 -49.67 34.77
C ARG A 786 -1.29 -50.06 34.95
N SER A 787 -0.42 -49.63 34.04
CA SER A 787 0.91 -49.14 34.46
C SER A 787 1.47 -48.13 33.46
N ARG A 788 1.84 -46.98 34.00
CA ARG A 788 2.26 -45.74 33.35
C ARG A 788 3.79 -45.74 33.19
N LYS A 789 4.31 -45.39 32.01
CA LYS A 789 5.44 -44.44 31.82
C LYS A 789 5.73 -44.14 30.34
N GLU A 790 5.47 -42.88 30.01
CA GLU A 790 6.15 -41.97 29.08
C GLU A 790 6.44 -42.37 27.62
N THR A 791 5.75 -41.60 26.78
CA THR A 791 5.68 -41.52 25.33
C THR A 791 6.88 -40.84 24.69
N SER A 792 7.47 -41.48 23.68
CA SER A 792 7.91 -40.83 22.44
C SER A 792 8.00 -41.86 21.32
N VAL A 793 7.89 -41.40 20.06
CA VAL A 793 8.02 -42.12 18.78
C VAL A 793 6.69 -42.55 18.11
N ARG A 794 6.36 -41.85 17.02
CA ARG A 794 5.33 -42.19 16.01
C ARG A 794 5.76 -43.43 15.21
N PRO A 795 4.82 -44.29 14.78
CA PRO A 795 4.85 -44.68 13.36
C PRO A 795 3.50 -44.96 12.68
N SER A 796 3.47 -44.59 11.39
CA SER A 796 2.78 -45.18 10.22
C SER A 796 1.38 -45.80 10.36
N TYR A 797 0.41 -45.20 9.65
CA TYR A 797 -0.78 -45.91 9.16
C TYR A 797 -0.63 -46.20 7.68
N SER A 798 -0.75 -47.49 7.33
CA SER A 798 -0.92 -48.00 5.97
C SER A 798 -2.31 -48.59 5.83
N SER A 799 -2.98 -48.16 4.76
CA SER A 799 -3.87 -48.90 3.85
C SER A 799 -4.97 -49.80 4.43
N ASN A 800 -6.23 -49.34 4.32
CA ASN A 800 -7.28 -50.08 3.63
C ASN A 800 -8.51 -49.19 3.36
N ALA A 801 -8.37 -48.33 2.35
CA ALA A 801 -9.45 -47.84 1.50
C ALA A 801 -8.77 -47.55 0.15
N GLY A 802 -9.30 -48.11 -0.94
CA GLY A 802 -8.73 -47.90 -2.28
C GLY A 802 -8.63 -46.42 -2.65
N PRO A 803 -7.77 -46.04 -3.61
CA PRO A 803 -7.64 -44.66 -4.04
C PRO A 803 -8.99 -44.21 -4.59
N VAL A 804 -9.55 -43.15 -4.01
CA VAL A 804 -10.65 -42.41 -4.63
C VAL A 804 -10.07 -41.80 -5.91
N GLN A 805 -10.41 -42.38 -7.06
CA GLN A 805 -10.09 -41.82 -8.37
C GLN A 805 -10.90 -40.53 -8.56
N TRP A 806 -10.22 -39.39 -8.50
CA TRP A 806 -10.76 -38.09 -8.91
C TRP A 806 -10.32 -37.87 -10.36
N GLY A 807 -11.25 -37.75 -11.30
CA GLY A 807 -10.91 -37.47 -12.71
C GLY A 807 -10.27 -36.09 -12.87
N GLY A 808 -9.26 -35.97 -13.74
CA GLY A 808 -8.63 -34.71 -14.18
C GLY A 808 -7.21 -34.45 -13.66
N ASP A 809 -6.21 -35.18 -14.16
CA ASP A 809 -4.82 -35.20 -13.64
C ASP A 809 -3.83 -34.23 -14.34
N SER A 810 -4.30 -33.30 -15.20
CA SER A 810 -3.40 -32.36 -15.89
C SER A 810 -3.95 -30.93 -15.95
N PRO A 811 -3.09 -29.90 -15.80
CA PRO A 811 -3.53 -28.52 -15.95
C PRO A 811 -3.86 -28.18 -17.40
N GLY A 812 -4.95 -27.42 -17.59
CA GLY A 812 -5.37 -26.87 -18.88
C GLY A 812 -5.17 -25.36 -18.97
N MET A 813 -5.76 -24.75 -20.00
CA MET A 813 -5.58 -23.33 -20.32
C MET A 813 -6.01 -22.44 -19.14
N VAL A 814 -7.13 -22.76 -18.50
CA VAL A 814 -7.63 -22.04 -17.32
C VAL A 814 -6.58 -21.99 -16.21
N ASP A 815 -5.96 -23.13 -15.90
CA ASP A 815 -4.95 -23.25 -14.84
C ASP A 815 -3.73 -22.35 -15.13
N TYR A 816 -3.20 -22.42 -16.36
CA TYR A 816 -2.03 -21.64 -16.77
C TYR A 816 -2.32 -20.14 -16.89
N MET A 817 -3.53 -19.76 -17.29
CA MET A 817 -3.92 -18.35 -17.36
C MET A 817 -4.11 -17.72 -15.98
N PHE A 818 -4.33 -18.51 -14.93
CA PHE A 818 -4.58 -18.01 -13.58
C PHE A 818 -3.37 -18.10 -12.67
N TRP A 819 -2.50 -19.09 -12.88
CA TRP A 819 -1.32 -19.34 -12.06
C TRP A 819 -0.49 -18.08 -11.73
N PRO A 820 -0.14 -17.19 -12.68
CA PRO A 820 0.72 -16.04 -12.40
C PRO A 820 0.21 -15.12 -11.27
N TRP A 821 -1.10 -14.99 -11.10
CA TRP A 821 -1.69 -14.18 -10.03
C TRP A 821 -1.64 -14.91 -8.69
N VAL A 822 -1.92 -16.21 -8.68
CA VAL A 822 -1.87 -17.01 -7.46
C VAL A 822 -0.44 -17.17 -6.94
N GLU A 823 0.55 -17.25 -7.83
CA GLU A 823 1.97 -17.21 -7.46
C GLU A 823 2.32 -15.94 -6.66
N ARG A 824 1.81 -14.79 -7.12
CA ARG A 824 2.05 -13.47 -6.51
C ARG A 824 1.27 -13.24 -5.22
N SER A 825 0.50 -14.22 -4.75
CA SER A 825 -0.39 -14.03 -3.60
C SER A 825 0.29 -13.72 -2.28
N ARG A 826 1.57 -14.07 -2.15
CA ARG A 826 2.36 -13.77 -0.95
C ARG A 826 3.11 -12.43 -1.04
N VAL A 827 3.15 -11.79 -2.20
CA VAL A 827 3.80 -10.48 -2.37
C VAL A 827 3.17 -9.41 -1.46
N PRO A 828 1.83 -9.30 -1.37
CA PRO A 828 1.17 -8.33 -0.50
C PRO A 828 1.56 -8.49 0.97
N SER A 829 1.63 -9.73 1.50
CA SER A 829 2.04 -9.93 2.90
C SER A 829 3.50 -9.55 3.15
N LEU A 830 4.37 -9.71 2.16
CA LEU A 830 5.77 -9.34 2.25
C LEU A 830 6.05 -7.85 1.98
N THR A 831 5.11 -7.15 1.34
CA THR A 831 5.27 -5.75 0.94
C THR A 831 4.52 -4.77 1.83
N THR A 832 3.27 -5.07 2.15
CA THR A 832 2.37 -4.22 2.95
C THR A 832 2.00 -4.82 4.29
N GLY A 833 2.36 -6.08 4.55
CA GLY A 833 1.97 -6.80 5.78
C GLY A 833 0.54 -7.33 5.76
N GLU A 834 -0.17 -7.21 4.63
CA GLU A 834 -1.53 -7.71 4.42
C GLU A 834 -1.48 -9.12 3.81
N ASP A 835 -2.08 -10.11 4.46
CA ASP A 835 -2.09 -11.49 3.96
C ASP A 835 -3.38 -11.80 3.20
N PHE A 836 -3.26 -12.14 1.92
CA PHE A 836 -4.37 -12.71 1.15
C PHE A 836 -4.47 -14.19 1.51
N ASP A 837 -5.34 -14.48 2.48
CA ASP A 837 -5.47 -15.78 3.16
C ASP A 837 -5.83 -16.94 2.20
N PHE A 838 -4.81 -17.73 1.81
CA PHE A 838 -4.98 -19.08 1.24
C PHE A 838 -5.13 -20.11 2.37
N SER A 839 -6.15 -19.95 3.21
CA SER A 839 -6.44 -20.88 4.30
C SER A 839 -6.95 -22.20 3.73
N LYS A 840 -6.33 -23.32 4.15
CA LYS A 840 -6.79 -24.68 3.84
C LYS A 840 -8.20 -24.94 4.39
N ASP A 841 -8.60 -24.22 5.44
CA ASP A 841 -9.92 -24.34 6.05
C ASP A 841 -11.01 -23.64 5.22
N LYS A 842 -10.65 -22.65 4.39
CA LYS A 842 -11.59 -21.89 3.54
C LYS A 842 -11.58 -22.32 2.08
N LEU A 843 -10.40 -22.64 1.54
CA LEU A 843 -10.18 -22.92 0.12
C LEU A 843 -9.42 -24.25 -0.07
N PRO A 844 -9.96 -25.38 0.45
CA PRO A 844 -9.23 -26.64 0.49
C PRO A 844 -8.85 -27.17 -0.90
N LYS A 845 -9.73 -27.03 -1.92
CA LYS A 845 -9.42 -27.51 -3.28
C LYS A 845 -8.41 -26.59 -3.97
N LEU A 846 -8.53 -25.27 -3.79
CA LEU A 846 -7.61 -24.31 -4.38
C LEU A 846 -6.21 -24.41 -3.77
N VAL A 847 -6.09 -24.75 -2.48
CA VAL A 847 -4.79 -25.02 -1.84
C VAL A 847 -4.14 -26.27 -2.43
N VAL A 848 -4.91 -27.34 -2.65
CA VAL A 848 -4.42 -28.54 -3.33
C VAL A 848 -3.97 -28.19 -4.74
N TRP A 849 -4.83 -27.55 -5.53
CA TRP A 849 -4.51 -27.06 -6.88
C TRP A 849 -3.22 -26.22 -6.92
N LYS A 850 -3.07 -25.26 -5.99
CA LYS A 850 -1.89 -24.40 -5.91
C LYS A 850 -0.61 -25.22 -5.67
N ASN A 851 -0.67 -26.19 -4.77
CA ASN A 851 0.49 -27.02 -4.45
C ASN A 851 0.86 -27.92 -5.63
N GLU A 852 -0.13 -28.53 -6.29
CA GLU A 852 0.10 -29.37 -7.47
C GLU A 852 0.62 -28.56 -8.66
N MET A 853 0.12 -27.34 -8.86
CA MET A 853 0.64 -26.41 -9.89
C MET A 853 2.12 -26.07 -9.67
N LYS A 854 2.56 -25.90 -8.42
CA LYS A 854 3.99 -25.63 -8.11
C LYS A 854 4.90 -26.78 -8.48
N GLU A 855 4.38 -28.01 -8.50
CA GLU A 855 5.19 -29.19 -8.81
C GLU A 855 5.42 -29.39 -10.31
N ARG A 856 4.63 -28.72 -11.15
CA ARG A 856 4.74 -28.78 -12.62
C ARG A 856 6.05 -28.19 -13.11
N LYS A 857 6.73 -28.90 -14.02
CA LYS A 857 8.03 -28.49 -14.57
C LYS A 857 7.95 -27.12 -15.25
N GLU A 858 6.96 -26.97 -16.13
CA GLU A 858 6.63 -25.76 -16.86
C GLU A 858 6.41 -24.52 -15.96
N ILE A 859 5.96 -24.74 -14.72
CA ILE A 859 5.77 -23.70 -13.71
C ILE A 859 7.08 -23.42 -12.96
N LYS A 860 7.79 -24.46 -12.51
CA LYS A 860 9.09 -24.33 -11.81
C LYS A 860 10.11 -23.54 -12.63
N ASP A 861 10.09 -23.67 -13.94
CA ASP A 861 10.98 -22.92 -14.85
C ASP A 861 10.63 -21.42 -14.95
N THR A 862 9.49 -20.98 -14.41
CA THR A 862 9.03 -19.58 -14.46
C THR A 862 8.77 -18.94 -13.10
N ILE A 863 8.75 -19.74 -12.03
CA ILE A 863 8.40 -19.28 -10.68
C ILE A 863 9.50 -18.36 -10.16
N THR A 864 9.12 -17.25 -9.54
CA THR A 864 10.06 -16.35 -8.86
C THR A 864 9.87 -16.43 -7.35
N ASP A 865 10.96 -16.34 -6.60
CA ASP A 865 10.89 -16.33 -5.15
C ASP A 865 10.01 -15.15 -4.65
N PRO A 866 9.04 -15.39 -3.74
CA PRO A 866 8.15 -14.35 -3.26
C PRO A 866 8.86 -13.14 -2.63
N GLN A 867 10.04 -13.33 -2.03
CA GLN A 867 10.83 -12.25 -1.45
C GLN A 867 11.47 -11.38 -2.53
N ILE A 868 11.92 -11.99 -3.63
CA ILE A 868 12.45 -11.27 -4.80
C ILE A 868 11.31 -10.47 -5.44
N GLN A 869 10.15 -11.08 -5.67
CA GLN A 869 8.97 -10.37 -6.17
C GLN A 869 8.57 -9.20 -5.26
N ALA A 870 8.54 -9.42 -3.93
CA ALA A 870 8.24 -8.37 -2.97
C ALA A 870 9.26 -7.22 -3.00
N THR A 871 10.54 -7.52 -3.21
CA THR A 871 11.60 -6.50 -3.36
C THR A 871 11.34 -5.65 -4.60
N PHE A 872 11.00 -6.27 -5.74
CA PHE A 872 10.63 -5.55 -6.96
C PHE A 872 9.45 -4.60 -6.72
N TYR A 873 8.35 -5.12 -6.17
CA TYR A 873 7.13 -4.34 -5.96
C TYR A 873 7.31 -3.22 -4.92
N LYS A 874 8.15 -3.40 -3.90
CA LYS A 874 8.54 -2.31 -2.98
C LYS A 874 9.24 -1.18 -3.71
N GLY A 875 10.23 -1.50 -4.55
CA GLY A 875 10.91 -0.51 -5.38
C GLY A 875 9.95 0.18 -6.35
N TYR A 876 9.06 -0.58 -7.00
CA TYR A 876 8.02 -0.06 -7.89
C TYR A 876 7.12 0.95 -7.18
N LEU A 877 6.61 0.61 -6.00
CA LEU A 877 5.81 1.51 -5.17
C LEU A 877 6.61 2.73 -4.71
N GLN A 878 7.93 2.65 -4.56
CA GLN A 878 8.78 3.79 -4.23
C GLN A 878 9.14 4.65 -5.47
N GLY A 879 8.66 4.29 -6.67
CA GLY A 879 9.04 4.94 -7.92
C GLY A 879 10.45 4.59 -8.42
N LYS A 880 11.11 3.64 -7.76
CA LYS A 880 12.46 3.14 -8.05
C LYS A 880 12.45 1.60 -8.20
N PRO A 881 11.68 1.04 -9.16
CA PRO A 881 11.70 -0.40 -9.42
C PRO A 881 13.10 -0.84 -9.87
N ASN A 882 13.55 -2.00 -9.38
CA ASN A 882 14.77 -2.64 -9.88
C ASN A 882 14.41 -3.82 -10.78
N TYR A 883 14.53 -3.63 -12.09
CA TYR A 883 14.16 -4.66 -13.09
C TYR A 883 15.20 -5.78 -13.23
N ASP A 884 16.38 -5.65 -12.63
CA ASP A 884 17.50 -6.62 -12.72
C ASP A 884 17.53 -7.64 -11.57
N LEU A 885 16.45 -7.70 -10.77
CA LEU A 885 16.32 -8.61 -9.62
C LEU A 885 16.19 -10.09 -9.99
#